data_AF-A0A5N1J6I9-F1
#
_entry.id   AF-A0A5N1J6I9-F1
#
_cell.length_a   1.000
_cell.length_b   1.000
_cell.length_c   1.000
_cell.angle_alpha   90.00
_cell.angle_beta   90.00
_cell.angle_gamma   90.00
#
_symmetry.space_group_name_H-M   'P 1'
#
loop_
_entity.id
_entity.type
_entity.pdbx_description
1 polymer ?
#
loop_
_entity_poly.entity_id
_entity_poly.type
_entity_poly.pdbx_seq_one_letter_code
_entity_poly.pdbx_strand_id
1 'polypeptide(L)'
;MRKFTFLLILILLQGFYGVAQVTLVPFGSAWKYKDNGSNQGLAWQESTFSDLSWKNGIGKFGYGITDAATPISYGPDPNNKYITTYFRKTIAIPDINKYGSFTGSVKRDDGVRVFVNGKEVFRNNLPSGTVNYLTTASSAADGFSAYNFTINRSGFINGNNVIAVEVHQRDKTSNDMAFDFRLVGNPVTLTRGPYLQMGSQTGVTLRWRTNAPTNSRVEVGTVYGTYPIIAANSTVTTEHEVRVNGLVAGTRYFYRIGSTSQALQGAYSNQFKTAPMPTSTDKVRIAVFGDCGLDASGSQAATLNSYLKHVGSNPAEILLLLGDNAYDSGTDGEYQKNFFKPYGSTLLKNHIIFPTPGNHDYGVQSSRSDPYYKIFSMPAAAECGGVASGTKAFYSYDWGNIHFISLDSYGTESPGSTRLYDTLGTQVQWLKKDLAANTKKWVIAYWHHPPYSMGTHNSDTEDQMVKIRQNFIRILERGGVDLVLCGHSHVYERSYLLNNYYSMEKSFNKAVHAKSSSSAKYDGTTNSCPYIIPTGGKNHGTLYVVSGSAGGADGQVASAWPHNAMPFSFNRGGMLYLEVKDNRLDGKFLRQDGLIADQFTLMQNVSKTSTKTIAANQPIQLKASWIGNYQWSTGQTDRSITVAPNLDTEYWVTDGSNCLKDVFRVKVISTARQTLPEEGQAEDPAALPRLFPTQVQSGTSITVEAEGNEEVKMLVIDSNGMEVSSSVFRGTTAIETGHLASGIYLVKIWGKSASKTRKFIVLH
;
A
#
# COMPACT_ATOMS: atom_id res chain seq x y z
N MET A 1 -39.21 36.09 19.91
CA MET A 1 -39.43 34.91 19.04
C MET A 1 -38.12 34.56 18.34
N ARG A 2 -37.33 33.64 18.92
CA ARG A 2 -36.09 33.11 18.32
C ARG A 2 -36.38 31.69 17.84
N LYS A 3 -36.26 31.46 16.53
CA LYS A 3 -36.48 30.14 15.90
C LYS A 3 -35.28 29.23 16.20
N PHE A 4 -35.54 28.13 16.90
CA PHE A 4 -34.61 27.02 17.05
C PHE A 4 -34.62 26.18 15.77
N THR A 5 -33.46 26.03 15.14
CA THR A 5 -33.27 25.09 14.03
C THR A 5 -32.80 23.77 14.64
N PHE A 6 -33.68 22.75 14.63
CA PHE A 6 -33.32 21.38 14.99
C PHE A 6 -32.45 20.77 13.88
N LEU A 7 -31.19 20.44 14.21
CA LEU A 7 -30.31 19.67 13.37
C LEU A 7 -30.64 18.18 13.57
N LEU A 8 -31.34 17.58 12.61
CA LEU A 8 -31.64 16.15 12.61
C LEU A 8 -30.35 15.37 12.23
N ILE A 9 -29.68 14.78 13.22
CA ILE A 9 -28.57 13.86 13.00
C ILE A 9 -29.17 12.53 12.54
N LEU A 10 -29.14 12.27 11.24
CA LEU A 10 -29.52 10.99 10.66
C LEU A 10 -28.37 9.99 10.86
N ILE A 11 -28.45 9.16 11.90
CA ILE A 11 -27.56 8.01 12.09
C ILE A 11 -28.00 6.94 11.08
N LEU A 12 -27.32 6.87 9.93
CA LEU A 12 -27.44 5.76 8.99
C LEU A 12 -26.74 4.52 9.57
N LEU A 13 -27.49 3.75 10.37
CA LEU A 13 -27.15 2.34 10.64
C LEU A 13 -27.33 1.55 9.34
N GLN A 14 -26.26 1.38 8.56
CA GLN A 14 -26.27 0.40 7.48
C GLN A 14 -25.95 -0.98 8.06
N GLY A 15 -26.99 -1.78 8.22
CA GLY A 15 -26.88 -3.20 8.52
C GLY A 15 -26.12 -3.92 7.40
N PHE A 16 -25.30 -4.88 7.79
CA PHE A 16 -24.72 -5.86 6.87
C PHE A 16 -25.85 -6.62 6.19
N TYR A 17 -26.18 -6.28 4.94
CA TYR A 17 -26.98 -7.15 4.09
C TYR A 17 -26.08 -8.30 3.65
N GLY A 18 -26.04 -9.38 4.44
CA GLY A 18 -25.73 -10.68 3.86
C GLY A 18 -26.76 -10.93 2.77
N VAL A 19 -26.34 -11.16 1.53
CA VAL A 19 -27.26 -11.48 0.45
C VAL A 19 -27.86 -12.84 0.79
N ALA A 20 -29.08 -12.83 1.33
CA ALA A 20 -29.79 -14.06 1.68
C ALA A 20 -30.09 -14.86 0.40
N GLN A 21 -30.18 -16.18 0.55
CA GLN A 21 -30.69 -17.06 -0.50
C GLN A 21 -32.04 -16.54 -1.01
N VAL A 22 -32.21 -16.48 -2.33
CA VAL A 22 -33.45 -15.99 -2.95
C VAL A 22 -34.30 -17.19 -3.34
N THR A 23 -35.44 -17.37 -2.68
CA THR A 23 -36.41 -18.41 -3.07
C THR A 23 -37.13 -17.96 -4.34
N LEU A 24 -36.84 -18.63 -5.46
CA LEU A 24 -37.43 -18.35 -6.77
C LEU A 24 -38.73 -19.13 -6.99
N VAL A 25 -38.80 -20.32 -6.40
CA VAL A 25 -39.99 -21.16 -6.36
C VAL A 25 -40.10 -21.71 -4.95
N PRO A 26 -41.03 -21.26 -4.11
CA PRO A 26 -41.29 -21.92 -2.82
C PRO A 26 -42.04 -23.24 -3.04
N PHE A 27 -41.95 -24.15 -2.06
CA PHE A 27 -42.92 -25.25 -1.97
C PHE A 27 -44.34 -24.68 -1.92
N GLY A 28 -45.31 -25.43 -2.45
CA GLY A 28 -46.67 -24.94 -2.62
C GLY A 28 -46.83 -23.89 -3.71
N SER A 29 -45.92 -23.84 -4.68
CA SER A 29 -46.06 -22.99 -5.86
C SER A 29 -47.13 -23.49 -6.82
N ALA A 30 -47.67 -22.60 -7.66
CA ALA A 30 -48.49 -22.97 -8.80
C ALA A 30 -47.67 -23.64 -9.92
N TRP A 31 -48.18 -24.73 -10.49
CA TRP A 31 -47.60 -25.44 -11.64
C TRP A 31 -48.64 -25.74 -12.71
N LYS A 32 -48.19 -25.75 -13.96
CA LYS A 32 -48.90 -26.43 -15.05
C LYS A 32 -48.67 -27.92 -14.92
N TYR A 33 -49.69 -28.74 -15.14
CA TYR A 33 -49.55 -30.19 -15.03
C TYR A 33 -50.40 -30.95 -16.03
N LYS A 34 -49.99 -32.19 -16.30
CA LYS A 34 -50.69 -33.14 -17.17
C LYS A 34 -50.64 -34.54 -16.56
N ASP A 35 -51.83 -35.05 -16.26
CA ASP A 35 -52.11 -36.26 -15.46
C ASP A 35 -52.96 -37.28 -16.23
N ASN A 36 -52.86 -37.30 -17.57
CA ASN A 36 -53.72 -38.11 -18.44
C ASN A 36 -53.02 -39.34 -19.04
N GLY A 37 -51.82 -39.69 -18.57
CA GLY A 37 -51.05 -40.85 -19.01
C GLY A 37 -50.52 -40.79 -20.45
N SER A 38 -50.69 -39.67 -21.16
CA SER A 38 -50.24 -39.56 -22.56
C SER A 38 -48.73 -39.28 -22.68
N ASN A 39 -48.09 -39.90 -23.66
CA ASN A 39 -46.68 -39.66 -23.99
C ASN A 39 -46.46 -38.22 -24.49
N GLN A 40 -45.67 -37.42 -23.76
CA GLN A 40 -45.35 -36.05 -24.16
C GLN A 40 -44.12 -35.91 -25.07
N GLY A 41 -43.42 -37.01 -25.36
CA GLY A 41 -42.15 -36.99 -26.09
C GLY A 41 -41.10 -36.13 -25.38
N LEU A 42 -40.26 -35.43 -26.14
CA LEU A 42 -39.18 -34.58 -25.62
C LEU A 42 -39.49 -33.08 -25.69
N ALA A 43 -40.43 -32.66 -26.55
CA ALA A 43 -40.69 -31.23 -26.80
C ALA A 43 -41.19 -30.49 -25.56
N TRP A 44 -41.95 -31.16 -24.70
CA TRP A 44 -42.46 -30.55 -23.47
C TRP A 44 -41.36 -30.19 -22.46
N GLN A 45 -40.11 -30.59 -22.64
CA GLN A 45 -39.02 -30.16 -21.76
C GLN A 45 -38.51 -28.75 -22.13
N GLU A 46 -38.73 -28.33 -23.38
CA GLU A 46 -38.08 -27.19 -24.03
C GLU A 46 -38.76 -25.86 -23.74
N SER A 47 -38.00 -24.77 -23.62
CA SER A 47 -38.55 -23.45 -23.30
C SER A 47 -39.58 -22.91 -24.31
N THR A 48 -39.61 -23.45 -25.53
CA THR A 48 -40.50 -23.04 -26.63
C THR A 48 -41.85 -23.77 -26.65
N PHE A 49 -42.02 -24.86 -25.89
CA PHE A 49 -43.28 -25.60 -25.89
C PHE A 49 -44.40 -24.82 -25.19
N SER A 50 -45.58 -24.80 -25.81
CA SER A 50 -46.78 -24.18 -25.26
C SER A 50 -47.56 -25.15 -24.38
N ASP A 51 -47.65 -24.84 -23.09
CA ASP A 51 -48.41 -25.59 -22.08
C ASP A 51 -49.76 -24.92 -21.75
N LEU A 52 -50.27 -24.06 -22.65
CA LEU A 52 -51.54 -23.34 -22.45
C LEU A 52 -52.72 -24.29 -22.23
N SER A 53 -52.71 -25.46 -22.88
CA SER A 53 -53.73 -26.50 -22.75
C SER A 53 -53.58 -27.36 -21.49
N TRP A 54 -52.49 -27.22 -20.73
CA TRP A 54 -52.27 -27.97 -19.50
C TRP A 54 -53.08 -27.39 -18.35
N LYS A 55 -53.52 -28.27 -17.46
CA LYS A 55 -54.19 -27.90 -16.21
C LYS A 55 -53.24 -27.09 -15.33
N ASN A 56 -53.79 -26.35 -14.37
CA ASN A 56 -53.01 -25.59 -13.40
C ASN A 56 -53.45 -25.96 -11.98
N GLY A 57 -52.52 -25.97 -11.03
CA GLY A 57 -52.79 -26.27 -9.63
C GLY A 57 -51.67 -25.78 -8.72
N ILE A 58 -51.89 -25.89 -7.41
CA ILE A 58 -50.96 -25.50 -6.35
C ILE A 58 -50.32 -26.75 -5.74
N GLY A 59 -49.00 -26.75 -5.52
CA GLY A 59 -48.32 -27.79 -4.76
C GLY A 59 -48.85 -27.85 -3.31
N LYS A 60 -48.87 -29.00 -2.64
CA LYS A 60 -48.46 -30.34 -3.07
C LYS A 60 -49.50 -30.99 -3.98
N PHE A 61 -49.05 -31.63 -5.05
CA PHE A 61 -49.88 -32.42 -5.95
C PHE A 61 -49.91 -33.87 -5.50
N GLY A 62 -51.01 -34.58 -5.68
CA GLY A 62 -51.02 -36.01 -5.42
C GLY A 62 -52.38 -36.70 -5.44
N TYR A 63 -52.37 -38.02 -5.27
CA TYR A 63 -53.51 -38.85 -4.91
C TYR A 63 -53.06 -39.81 -3.79
N GLY A 64 -54.00 -40.39 -3.04
CA GLY A 64 -53.67 -41.31 -1.94
C GLY A 64 -52.99 -40.64 -0.73
N ILE A 65 -52.76 -39.32 -0.78
CA ILE A 65 -52.20 -38.51 0.30
C ILE A 65 -53.24 -37.53 0.86
N THR A 66 -53.15 -37.20 2.15
CA THR A 66 -54.09 -36.31 2.84
C THR A 66 -53.73 -34.83 2.75
N ASP A 67 -52.47 -34.52 2.40
CA ASP A 67 -51.93 -33.15 2.32
C ASP A 67 -51.83 -32.61 0.87
N ALA A 68 -52.52 -33.25 -0.09
CA ALA A 68 -52.59 -32.73 -1.46
C ALA A 68 -53.43 -31.44 -1.53
N ALA A 69 -52.80 -30.34 -1.91
CA ALA A 69 -53.50 -29.10 -2.27
C ALA A 69 -54.15 -29.22 -3.66
N THR A 70 -53.51 -29.96 -4.57
CA THR A 70 -54.09 -30.29 -5.88
C THR A 70 -54.18 -31.80 -6.07
N PRO A 71 -55.39 -32.37 -6.04
CA PRO A 71 -55.61 -33.75 -6.43
C PRO A 71 -55.26 -33.96 -7.91
N ILE A 72 -54.58 -35.06 -8.23
CA ILE A 72 -54.27 -35.46 -9.62
C ILE A 72 -54.99 -36.75 -9.98
N SER A 73 -55.34 -36.93 -11.26
CA SER A 73 -55.93 -38.17 -11.75
C SER A 73 -54.88 -39.26 -11.92
N TYR A 74 -55.19 -40.49 -11.48
CA TYR A 74 -54.42 -41.69 -11.81
C TYR A 74 -54.98 -42.45 -13.02
N GLY A 75 -56.00 -41.92 -13.69
CA GLY A 75 -56.78 -42.60 -14.72
C GLY A 75 -58.06 -43.26 -14.17
N PRO A 76 -58.84 -43.92 -15.04
CA PRO A 76 -60.15 -44.48 -14.66
C PRO A 76 -60.07 -45.81 -13.90
N ASP A 77 -58.92 -46.50 -13.95
CA ASP A 77 -58.75 -47.84 -13.39
C ASP A 77 -57.73 -47.83 -12.24
N PRO A 78 -58.17 -48.08 -10.98
CA PRO A 78 -57.27 -48.11 -9.83
C PRO A 78 -56.26 -49.26 -9.84
N ASN A 79 -56.46 -50.29 -10.67
CA ASN A 79 -55.53 -51.41 -10.86
C ASN A 79 -54.58 -51.22 -12.06
N ASN A 80 -54.78 -50.17 -12.86
CA ASN A 80 -54.00 -49.88 -14.07
C ASN A 80 -53.77 -48.36 -14.22
N LYS A 81 -53.18 -47.77 -13.19
CA LYS A 81 -52.90 -46.33 -13.09
C LYS A 81 -51.86 -45.85 -14.09
N TYR A 82 -51.89 -44.56 -14.40
CA TYR A 82 -50.86 -43.91 -15.21
C TYR A 82 -49.51 -43.89 -14.47
N ILE A 83 -48.44 -44.31 -15.16
CA ILE A 83 -47.09 -44.33 -14.58
C ILE A 83 -46.52 -42.92 -14.43
N THR A 84 -46.69 -42.05 -15.43
CA THR A 84 -46.02 -40.75 -15.47
C THR A 84 -47.00 -39.58 -15.34
N THR A 85 -46.67 -38.63 -14.47
CA THR A 85 -47.32 -37.30 -14.41
C THR A 85 -46.31 -36.21 -14.70
N TYR A 86 -46.71 -35.23 -15.50
CA TYR A 86 -45.84 -34.14 -15.97
C TYR A 86 -46.19 -32.82 -15.30
N PHE A 87 -45.16 -32.04 -14.96
CA PHE A 87 -45.26 -30.72 -14.38
C PHE A 87 -44.37 -29.73 -15.10
N ARG A 88 -44.84 -28.48 -15.18
CA ARG A 88 -44.14 -27.37 -15.83
C ARG A 88 -44.31 -26.07 -15.08
N LYS A 89 -43.24 -25.28 -15.02
CA LYS A 89 -43.26 -23.93 -14.48
C LYS A 89 -42.28 -23.03 -15.21
N THR A 90 -42.77 -21.89 -15.68
CA THR A 90 -41.91 -20.80 -16.16
C THR A 90 -41.56 -19.89 -14.99
N ILE A 91 -40.28 -19.53 -14.89
CA ILE A 91 -39.75 -18.58 -13.90
C ILE A 91 -38.93 -17.50 -14.61
N ALA A 92 -38.91 -16.29 -14.06
CA ALA A 92 -38.08 -15.20 -14.55
C ALA A 92 -36.85 -15.02 -13.63
N ILE A 93 -35.66 -14.98 -14.22
CA ILE A 93 -34.41 -14.66 -13.54
C ILE A 93 -33.82 -13.42 -14.23
N PRO A 94 -34.00 -12.20 -13.68
CA PRO A 94 -33.59 -10.98 -14.36
C PRO A 94 -32.09 -10.91 -14.68
N ASP A 95 -31.25 -11.37 -13.76
CA ASP A 95 -29.79 -11.43 -13.95
C ASP A 95 -29.20 -12.69 -13.31
N ILE A 96 -28.90 -13.70 -14.13
CA ILE A 96 -28.30 -14.96 -13.70
C ILE A 96 -26.87 -14.79 -13.18
N ASN A 97 -26.18 -13.68 -13.49
CA ASN A 97 -24.81 -13.46 -13.05
C ASN A 97 -24.73 -13.03 -11.57
N LYS A 98 -25.87 -12.81 -10.92
CA LYS A 98 -25.95 -12.61 -9.46
C LYS A 98 -25.85 -13.92 -8.67
N TYR A 99 -26.06 -15.06 -9.32
CA TYR A 99 -26.12 -16.37 -8.69
C TYR A 99 -24.93 -17.24 -9.12
N GLY A 100 -24.32 -17.92 -8.15
CA GLY A 100 -23.25 -18.89 -8.40
C GLY A 100 -23.78 -20.28 -8.76
N SER A 101 -24.92 -20.64 -8.18
CA SER A 101 -25.62 -21.90 -8.42
C SER A 101 -27.09 -21.78 -8.00
N PHE A 102 -27.87 -22.83 -8.22
CA PHE A 102 -29.22 -22.95 -7.70
C PHE A 102 -29.36 -24.26 -6.94
N THR A 103 -30.20 -24.28 -5.92
CA THR A 103 -30.58 -25.51 -5.19
C THR A 103 -32.00 -25.87 -5.55
N GLY A 104 -32.19 -27.03 -6.18
CA GLY A 104 -33.49 -27.66 -6.34
C GLY A 104 -33.80 -28.54 -5.13
N SER A 105 -35.04 -28.52 -4.67
CA SER A 105 -35.56 -29.44 -3.66
C SER A 105 -36.85 -30.03 -4.18
N VAL A 106 -36.91 -31.35 -4.38
CA VAL A 106 -38.11 -32.03 -4.88
C VAL A 106 -38.65 -33.01 -3.86
N LYS A 107 -39.94 -32.92 -3.57
CA LYS A 107 -40.72 -33.98 -2.93
C LYS A 107 -41.35 -34.79 -4.04
N ARG A 108 -41.06 -36.08 -4.10
CA ARG A 108 -41.52 -36.97 -5.17
C ARG A 108 -41.85 -38.34 -4.61
N ASP A 109 -42.99 -38.86 -4.96
CA ASP A 109 -43.28 -40.29 -4.77
C ASP A 109 -42.59 -41.11 -5.86
N ASP A 110 -42.06 -42.27 -5.49
CA ASP A 110 -41.41 -43.23 -6.40
C ASP A 110 -40.23 -42.65 -7.22
N GLY A 111 -40.39 -42.22 -8.48
CA GLY A 111 -39.29 -41.79 -9.36
C GLY A 111 -39.44 -40.37 -9.88
N VAL A 112 -38.33 -39.66 -10.18
CA VAL A 112 -38.39 -38.29 -10.74
C VAL A 112 -37.25 -37.98 -11.72
N ARG A 113 -37.58 -37.18 -12.75
CA ARG A 113 -36.61 -36.43 -13.58
C ARG A 113 -36.97 -34.96 -13.63
N VAL A 114 -35.96 -34.10 -13.52
CA VAL A 114 -36.10 -32.65 -13.55
C VAL A 114 -35.24 -32.08 -14.68
N PHE A 115 -35.84 -31.18 -15.44
CA PHE A 115 -35.23 -30.48 -16.56
C PHE A 115 -35.28 -28.97 -16.35
N VAL A 116 -34.23 -28.30 -16.81
CA VAL A 116 -34.20 -26.85 -16.94
C VAL A 116 -33.90 -26.55 -18.41
N ASN A 117 -34.82 -25.85 -19.07
CA ASN A 117 -34.71 -25.46 -20.48
C ASN A 117 -34.30 -26.65 -21.39
N GLY A 118 -35.03 -27.77 -21.31
CA GLY A 118 -34.75 -28.97 -22.11
C GLY A 118 -33.66 -29.89 -21.56
N LYS A 119 -32.75 -29.40 -20.71
CA LYS A 119 -31.62 -30.18 -20.20
C LYS A 119 -31.96 -30.88 -18.88
N GLU A 120 -31.73 -32.18 -18.81
CA GLU A 120 -31.84 -32.94 -17.56
C GLU A 120 -30.80 -32.44 -16.54
N VAL A 121 -31.26 -31.99 -15.38
CA VAL A 121 -30.41 -31.49 -14.28
C VAL A 121 -30.44 -32.40 -13.07
N PHE A 122 -31.43 -33.28 -12.96
CA PHE A 122 -31.57 -34.21 -11.85
C PHE A 122 -32.43 -35.41 -12.22
N ARG A 123 -32.02 -36.59 -11.75
CA ARG A 123 -32.75 -37.85 -11.82
C ARG A 123 -32.61 -38.57 -10.50
N ASN A 124 -33.70 -39.10 -9.98
CA ASN A 124 -33.67 -39.89 -8.76
C ASN A 124 -34.67 -41.04 -8.83
N ASN A 125 -34.23 -42.21 -8.34
CA ASN A 125 -34.99 -43.45 -8.29
C ASN A 125 -35.60 -43.90 -9.63
N LEU A 126 -34.85 -43.70 -10.72
CA LEU A 126 -35.15 -44.18 -12.06
C LEU A 126 -33.94 -44.91 -12.63
N PRO A 127 -34.13 -45.86 -13.56
CA PRO A 127 -33.04 -46.59 -14.16
C PRO A 127 -32.08 -45.66 -14.93
N SER A 128 -30.84 -46.13 -15.10
CA SER A 128 -29.90 -45.52 -16.03
C SER A 128 -30.36 -45.74 -17.49
N GLY A 129 -29.89 -44.89 -18.41
CA GLY A 129 -30.25 -44.97 -19.82
C GLY A 129 -31.56 -44.25 -20.17
N THR A 130 -32.19 -44.70 -21.25
CA THR A 130 -33.38 -44.08 -21.84
C THR A 130 -34.60 -44.29 -20.96
N VAL A 131 -35.25 -43.18 -20.60
CA VAL A 131 -36.51 -43.16 -19.83
C VAL A 131 -37.62 -42.68 -20.75
N ASN A 132 -38.74 -43.40 -20.75
CA ASN A 132 -39.98 -43.02 -21.44
C ASN A 132 -41.15 -43.00 -20.44
N TYR A 133 -42.34 -42.59 -20.90
CA TYR A 133 -43.51 -42.42 -20.02
C TYR A 133 -44.05 -43.70 -19.36
N LEU A 134 -43.57 -44.88 -19.75
CA LEU A 134 -43.88 -46.18 -19.15
C LEU A 134 -42.74 -46.72 -18.29
N THR A 135 -41.57 -46.08 -18.28
CA THR A 135 -40.47 -46.46 -17.39
C THR A 135 -40.91 -46.28 -15.95
N THR A 136 -40.78 -47.32 -15.14
CA THR A 136 -41.16 -47.31 -13.73
C THR A 136 -39.99 -46.86 -12.85
N ALA A 137 -40.31 -46.39 -11.64
CA ALA A 137 -39.32 -46.16 -10.60
C ALA A 137 -38.58 -47.47 -10.21
N SER A 138 -37.34 -47.34 -9.75
CA SER A 138 -36.52 -48.51 -9.39
C SER A 138 -36.92 -49.14 -8.05
N SER A 139 -37.51 -48.36 -7.14
CA SER A 139 -38.09 -48.84 -5.88
C SER A 139 -39.29 -48.00 -5.46
N ALA A 140 -40.07 -48.47 -4.50
CA ALA A 140 -41.04 -47.61 -3.82
C ALA A 140 -40.31 -46.55 -2.98
N ALA A 141 -40.85 -45.33 -2.90
CA ALA A 141 -40.30 -44.30 -2.02
C ALA A 141 -41.33 -43.18 -1.77
N ASP A 142 -41.39 -42.67 -0.53
CA ASP A 142 -42.37 -41.65 -0.14
C ASP A 142 -42.15 -40.28 -0.80
N GLY A 143 -43.25 -39.52 -0.93
CA GLY A 143 -43.21 -38.11 -1.35
C GLY A 143 -43.31 -37.08 -0.21
N PHE A 144 -42.90 -37.40 1.01
CA PHE A 144 -42.78 -36.43 2.11
C PHE A 144 -41.40 -35.78 2.15
N SER A 145 -40.36 -36.60 1.95
CA SER A 145 -38.96 -36.18 2.02
C SER A 145 -38.55 -35.32 0.83
N ALA A 146 -37.88 -34.19 1.11
CA ALA A 146 -37.34 -33.34 0.06
C ALA A 146 -35.91 -33.76 -0.31
N TYR A 147 -35.71 -34.12 -1.58
CA TYR A 147 -34.40 -34.43 -2.14
C TYR A 147 -33.76 -33.15 -2.67
N ASN A 148 -32.64 -32.75 -2.08
CA ASN A 148 -31.89 -31.56 -2.47
C ASN A 148 -30.82 -31.90 -3.51
N PHE A 149 -30.67 -31.04 -4.51
CA PHE A 149 -29.65 -31.16 -5.53
C PHE A 149 -29.19 -29.79 -6.02
N THR A 150 -27.94 -29.71 -6.48
CA THR A 150 -27.37 -28.48 -7.04
C THR A 150 -27.58 -28.45 -8.54
N ILE A 151 -28.11 -27.33 -9.03
CA ILE A 151 -28.22 -27.02 -10.45
C ILE A 151 -27.15 -26.01 -10.80
N ASN A 152 -26.34 -26.34 -11.80
CA ASN A 152 -25.30 -25.44 -12.30
C ASN A 152 -25.96 -24.18 -12.91
N ARG A 153 -25.41 -23.00 -12.62
CA ARG A 153 -25.87 -21.71 -13.16
C ARG A 153 -26.02 -21.72 -14.68
N SER A 154 -25.15 -22.44 -15.40
CA SER A 154 -25.19 -22.57 -16.86
C SER A 154 -26.44 -23.24 -17.42
N GLY A 155 -27.27 -23.89 -16.59
CA GLY A 155 -28.59 -24.40 -17.01
C GLY A 155 -29.63 -23.29 -17.21
N PHE A 156 -29.39 -22.09 -16.67
CA PHE A 156 -30.31 -20.96 -16.74
C PHE A 156 -29.82 -19.86 -17.66
N ILE A 157 -30.75 -19.04 -18.15
CA ILE A 157 -30.52 -17.83 -18.95
C ILE A 157 -31.14 -16.60 -18.27
N ASN A 158 -30.70 -15.40 -18.66
CA ASN A 158 -31.41 -14.17 -18.28
C ASN A 158 -32.83 -14.18 -18.85
N GLY A 159 -33.80 -13.76 -18.03
CA GLY A 159 -35.21 -13.75 -18.39
C GLY A 159 -35.89 -15.08 -18.07
N ASN A 160 -36.73 -15.55 -18.98
CA ASN A 160 -37.61 -16.70 -18.74
C ASN A 160 -36.85 -18.03 -18.85
N ASN A 161 -37.10 -18.90 -17.89
CA ASN A 161 -36.59 -20.26 -17.82
C ASN A 161 -37.75 -21.20 -17.54
N VAL A 162 -37.70 -22.41 -18.09
CA VAL A 162 -38.70 -23.46 -17.84
C VAL A 162 -38.09 -24.54 -16.96
N ILE A 163 -38.78 -24.86 -15.88
CA ILE A 163 -38.57 -26.07 -15.08
C ILE A 163 -39.63 -27.07 -15.49
N ALA A 164 -39.20 -28.24 -15.95
CA ALA A 164 -40.05 -29.36 -16.33
C ALA A 164 -39.74 -30.54 -15.42
N VAL A 165 -40.76 -31.26 -14.95
CA VAL A 165 -40.61 -32.41 -14.06
C VAL A 165 -41.52 -33.53 -14.51
N GLU A 166 -41.01 -34.75 -14.53
CA GLU A 166 -41.81 -35.97 -14.65
C GLU A 166 -41.63 -36.82 -13.38
N VAL A 167 -42.76 -37.26 -12.82
CA VAL A 167 -42.81 -38.18 -11.69
C VAL A 167 -43.34 -39.52 -12.19
N HIS A 168 -42.66 -40.60 -11.80
CA HIS A 168 -42.88 -41.95 -12.29
C HIS A 168 -43.22 -42.88 -11.12
N GLN A 169 -44.37 -43.56 -11.18
CA GLN A 169 -44.72 -44.57 -10.19
C GLN A 169 -43.89 -45.86 -10.36
N ARG A 170 -43.72 -46.62 -9.28
CA ARG A 170 -43.05 -47.94 -9.28
C ARG A 170 -43.83 -48.96 -10.09
N ASP A 171 -45.15 -48.91 -10.03
CA ASP A 171 -46.04 -49.76 -10.82
C ASP A 171 -47.42 -49.13 -10.98
N LYS A 172 -48.28 -49.80 -11.75
CA LYS A 172 -49.62 -49.32 -12.06
C LYS A 172 -50.64 -49.49 -10.92
N THR A 173 -50.22 -50.07 -9.80
CA THR A 173 -51.05 -50.26 -8.61
C THR A 173 -50.63 -49.35 -7.45
N SER A 174 -49.58 -48.51 -7.59
CA SER A 174 -49.12 -47.59 -6.54
C SER A 174 -50.28 -46.83 -5.90
N ASN A 175 -50.35 -46.87 -4.57
CA ASN A 175 -51.51 -46.40 -3.81
C ASN A 175 -51.61 -44.88 -3.73
N ASP A 176 -50.47 -44.21 -3.84
CA ASP A 176 -50.30 -42.78 -3.73
C ASP A 176 -49.41 -42.24 -4.86
N MET A 177 -49.36 -40.91 -4.92
CA MET A 177 -48.36 -40.12 -5.63
C MET A 177 -48.30 -38.75 -4.97
N ALA A 178 -47.10 -38.17 -4.93
CA ALA A 178 -46.88 -36.84 -4.40
C ALA A 178 -45.83 -36.07 -5.21
N PHE A 179 -46.08 -34.79 -5.45
CA PHE A 179 -45.11 -33.87 -6.05
C PHE A 179 -45.18 -32.47 -5.41
N ASP A 180 -44.02 -31.94 -5.03
CA ASP A 180 -43.83 -30.52 -4.77
C ASP A 180 -42.36 -30.15 -5.04
N PHE A 181 -42.11 -28.89 -5.39
CA PHE A 181 -40.78 -28.46 -5.81
C PHE A 181 -40.45 -27.05 -5.33
N ARG A 182 -39.21 -26.88 -4.87
CA ARG A 182 -38.63 -25.61 -4.46
C ARG A 182 -37.35 -25.34 -5.24
N LEU A 183 -37.17 -24.10 -5.67
CA LEU A 183 -35.94 -23.58 -6.27
C LEU A 183 -35.42 -22.39 -5.48
N VAL A 184 -34.15 -22.45 -5.10
CA VAL A 184 -33.45 -21.36 -4.42
C VAL A 184 -32.23 -20.94 -5.24
N GLY A 185 -32.09 -19.65 -5.53
CA GLY A 185 -30.90 -19.08 -6.13
C GLY A 185 -29.85 -18.80 -5.06
N ASN A 186 -28.65 -19.37 -5.22
CA ASN A 186 -27.53 -19.16 -4.32
C ASN A 186 -26.68 -17.98 -4.82
N PRO A 187 -26.63 -16.84 -4.10
CA PRO A 187 -25.93 -15.66 -4.57
C PRO A 187 -24.42 -15.89 -4.68
N VAL A 188 -23.78 -15.14 -5.56
CA VAL A 188 -22.32 -15.00 -5.53
C VAL A 188 -21.95 -14.22 -4.27
N THR A 189 -21.02 -14.75 -3.48
CA THR A 189 -20.55 -14.16 -2.24
C THR A 189 -19.02 -14.11 -2.23
N LEU A 190 -18.47 -13.20 -1.42
CA LEU A 190 -17.04 -13.17 -1.14
C LEU A 190 -16.67 -14.32 -0.21
N THR A 191 -15.66 -15.07 -0.59
CA THR A 191 -15.01 -16.10 0.26
C THR A 191 -13.67 -15.61 0.79
N ARG A 192 -13.09 -14.56 0.19
CA ARG A 192 -11.88 -13.88 0.66
C ARG A 192 -11.86 -12.42 0.21
N GLY A 193 -11.32 -11.54 1.05
CA GLY A 193 -11.04 -10.15 0.71
C GLY A 193 -12.23 -9.20 0.90
N PRO A 194 -12.14 -7.96 0.38
CA PRO A 194 -11.07 -7.42 -0.45
C PRO A 194 -9.74 -7.26 0.27
N TYR A 195 -8.65 -7.25 -0.50
CA TYR A 195 -7.33 -6.86 -0.01
C TYR A 195 -6.52 -6.09 -1.06
N LEU A 196 -5.63 -5.21 -0.59
CA LEU A 196 -4.96 -4.18 -1.41
C LEU A 196 -3.46 -4.45 -1.55
N GLN A 197 -2.92 -4.28 -2.75
CA GLN A 197 -1.51 -4.54 -3.07
C GLN A 197 -1.00 -3.60 -4.15
N MET A 198 0.32 -3.61 -4.42
CA MET A 198 0.93 -2.82 -5.50
C MET A 198 0.47 -1.36 -5.53
N GLY A 199 0.43 -0.74 -4.36
CA GLY A 199 0.14 0.69 -4.25
C GLY A 199 1.26 1.53 -4.83
N SER A 200 0.91 2.66 -5.44
CA SER A 200 1.83 3.60 -6.05
C SER A 200 1.22 5.01 -5.97
N GLN A 201 1.88 5.99 -6.58
CA GLN A 201 1.34 7.35 -6.71
C GLN A 201 0.07 7.40 -7.56
N THR A 202 -0.02 6.52 -8.57
CA THR A 202 -1.04 6.60 -9.61
C THR A 202 -1.93 5.36 -9.67
N GLY A 203 -1.83 4.46 -8.70
CA GLY A 203 -2.69 3.30 -8.67
C GLY A 203 -2.49 2.30 -7.54
N VAL A 204 -3.41 1.34 -7.46
CA VAL A 204 -3.41 0.19 -6.55
C VAL A 204 -3.95 -1.07 -7.28
N THR A 205 -3.60 -2.27 -6.80
CA THR A 205 -4.23 -3.55 -7.18
C THR A 205 -5.17 -4.01 -6.07
N LEU A 206 -6.39 -4.38 -6.44
CA LEU A 206 -7.37 -4.99 -5.53
C LEU A 206 -7.56 -6.46 -5.89
N ARG A 207 -7.64 -7.29 -4.86
CA ARG A 207 -7.88 -8.72 -5.00
C ARG A 207 -9.00 -9.20 -4.08
N TRP A 208 -9.70 -10.24 -4.52
CA TRP A 208 -10.72 -10.93 -3.74
C TRP A 208 -11.01 -12.32 -4.33
N ARG A 209 -11.68 -13.17 -3.55
CA ARG A 209 -12.18 -14.48 -4.01
C ARG A 209 -13.69 -14.56 -3.88
N THR A 210 -14.34 -15.18 -4.85
CA THR A 210 -15.78 -15.48 -4.83
C THR A 210 -16.04 -16.98 -4.74
N ASN A 211 -17.25 -17.36 -4.33
CA ASN A 211 -17.70 -18.77 -4.29
C ASN A 211 -18.03 -19.35 -5.68
N ALA A 212 -18.12 -18.51 -6.72
CA ALA A 212 -18.46 -18.91 -8.08
C ALA A 212 -17.86 -17.91 -9.10
N PRO A 213 -17.50 -18.36 -10.31
CA PRO A 213 -16.79 -17.52 -11.26
C PRO A 213 -17.66 -16.36 -11.76
N THR A 214 -17.11 -15.15 -11.71
CA THR A 214 -17.70 -13.92 -12.26
C THR A 214 -16.64 -13.09 -12.97
N ASN A 215 -17.07 -12.13 -13.79
CA ASN A 215 -16.17 -11.07 -14.23
C ASN A 215 -15.86 -10.12 -13.06
N SER A 216 -14.80 -9.32 -13.21
CA SER A 216 -14.28 -8.48 -12.12
C SER A 216 -14.56 -7.01 -12.39
N ARG A 217 -14.97 -6.26 -11.37
CA ARG A 217 -15.14 -4.80 -11.43
C ARG A 217 -14.70 -4.16 -10.13
N VAL A 218 -13.94 -3.08 -10.25
CA VAL A 218 -13.55 -2.17 -9.19
C VAL A 218 -13.99 -0.77 -9.56
N GLU A 219 -14.57 -0.06 -8.61
CA GLU A 219 -14.95 1.34 -8.77
C GLU A 219 -14.36 2.13 -7.59
N VAL A 220 -13.70 3.25 -7.88
CA VAL A 220 -13.02 4.07 -6.88
C VAL A 220 -13.36 5.55 -7.02
N GLY A 221 -13.32 6.28 -5.90
CA GLY A 221 -13.58 7.72 -5.85
C GLY A 221 -13.16 8.36 -4.54
N THR A 222 -12.97 9.68 -4.55
CA THR A 222 -12.53 10.44 -3.37
C THR A 222 -13.68 10.77 -2.39
N VAL A 223 -14.92 10.65 -2.86
CA VAL A 223 -16.15 10.84 -2.07
C VAL A 223 -16.87 9.51 -1.95
N TYR A 224 -17.14 9.07 -0.72
CA TYR A 224 -17.87 7.82 -0.48
C TYR A 224 -19.23 7.83 -1.20
N GLY A 225 -19.56 6.74 -1.89
CA GLY A 225 -20.77 6.62 -2.71
C GLY A 225 -20.65 7.16 -4.14
N THR A 226 -19.59 7.91 -4.48
CA THR A 226 -19.35 8.43 -5.84
C THR A 226 -18.03 7.88 -6.38
N TYR A 227 -18.11 7.00 -7.38
CA TYR A 227 -16.96 6.23 -7.88
C TYR A 227 -16.72 6.47 -9.39
N PRO A 228 -16.11 7.60 -9.79
CA PRO A 228 -15.95 7.95 -11.20
C PRO A 228 -14.89 7.12 -11.94
N ILE A 229 -13.96 6.50 -11.23
CA ILE A 229 -12.89 5.70 -11.83
C ILE A 229 -13.30 4.23 -11.76
N ILE A 230 -13.33 3.57 -12.93
CA ILE A 230 -13.78 2.18 -13.06
C ILE A 230 -12.66 1.37 -13.72
N ALA A 231 -12.34 0.22 -13.14
CA ALA A 231 -11.53 -0.82 -13.77
C ALA A 231 -12.33 -2.12 -13.81
N ALA A 232 -12.36 -2.78 -14.96
CA ALA A 232 -13.08 -4.04 -15.13
C ALA A 232 -12.27 -5.04 -15.94
N ASN A 233 -12.50 -6.32 -15.68
CA ASN A 233 -11.90 -7.42 -16.43
C ASN A 233 -13.01 -8.44 -16.74
N SER A 234 -13.24 -8.71 -18.02
CA SER A 234 -14.30 -9.59 -18.51
C SER A 234 -14.02 -11.07 -18.27
N THR A 235 -12.79 -11.46 -17.96
CA THR A 235 -12.43 -12.85 -17.66
C THR A 235 -13.19 -13.34 -16.43
N VAL A 236 -13.94 -14.43 -16.59
CA VAL A 236 -14.68 -15.07 -15.50
C VAL A 236 -13.75 -15.94 -14.67
N THR A 237 -13.67 -15.65 -13.38
CA THR A 237 -12.75 -16.31 -12.45
C THR A 237 -13.33 -16.27 -11.04
N THR A 238 -12.87 -17.16 -10.16
CA THR A 238 -13.10 -17.04 -8.72
C THR A 238 -12.00 -16.25 -8.03
N GLU A 239 -10.84 -16.12 -8.66
CA GLU A 239 -9.67 -15.38 -8.17
C GLU A 239 -9.54 -14.07 -8.93
N HIS A 240 -9.96 -12.99 -8.29
CA HIS A 240 -10.02 -11.68 -8.93
C HIS A 240 -8.80 -10.85 -8.60
N GLU A 241 -8.21 -10.24 -9.62
CA GLU A 241 -7.09 -9.31 -9.53
C GLU A 241 -7.34 -8.17 -10.51
N VAL A 242 -7.47 -6.94 -9.99
CA VAL A 242 -7.76 -5.75 -10.81
C VAL A 242 -6.88 -4.59 -10.38
N ARG A 243 -6.06 -4.11 -11.32
CA ARG A 243 -5.24 -2.90 -11.18
C ARG A 243 -6.07 -1.68 -11.56
N VAL A 244 -6.13 -0.68 -10.67
CA VAL A 244 -6.75 0.63 -10.93
C VAL A 244 -5.65 1.66 -11.14
N ASN A 245 -5.60 2.29 -12.31
CA ASN A 245 -4.62 3.32 -12.68
C ASN A 245 -5.26 4.71 -12.75
N GLY A 246 -4.44 5.75 -12.97
CA GLY A 246 -4.91 7.13 -13.13
C GLY A 246 -5.32 7.81 -11.82
N LEU A 247 -4.83 7.31 -10.68
CA LEU A 247 -5.06 7.93 -9.37
C LEU A 247 -4.14 9.13 -9.14
N VAL A 248 -4.54 10.01 -8.22
CA VAL A 248 -3.74 11.15 -7.79
C VAL A 248 -2.88 10.75 -6.60
N ALA A 249 -1.62 11.22 -6.56
CA ALA A 249 -0.68 10.95 -5.47
C ALA A 249 -1.19 11.49 -4.12
N GLY A 250 -0.82 10.83 -3.01
CA GLY A 250 -1.12 11.27 -1.65
C GLY A 250 -2.61 11.41 -1.32
N THR A 251 -3.49 10.79 -2.11
CA THR A 251 -4.93 11.01 -2.07
C THR A 251 -5.66 9.81 -1.48
N ARG A 252 -6.66 10.07 -0.65
CA ARG A 252 -7.54 9.04 -0.09
C ARG A 252 -8.66 8.70 -1.07
N TYR A 253 -8.88 7.41 -1.30
CA TYR A 253 -9.96 6.88 -2.13
C TYR A 253 -10.80 5.89 -1.34
N PHE A 254 -12.11 5.93 -1.55
CA PHE A 254 -13.04 4.87 -1.23
C PHE A 254 -13.21 3.95 -2.45
N TYR A 255 -13.53 2.68 -2.21
CA TYR A 255 -13.74 1.73 -3.30
C TYR A 255 -14.89 0.76 -3.04
N ARG A 256 -15.42 0.20 -4.13
CA ARG A 256 -16.23 -1.01 -4.11
C ARG A 256 -15.74 -2.02 -5.13
N ILE A 257 -15.91 -3.30 -4.81
CA ILE A 257 -15.52 -4.44 -5.65
C ILE A 257 -16.72 -5.31 -5.97
N GLY A 258 -16.65 -6.06 -7.07
CA GLY A 258 -17.64 -7.06 -7.43
C GLY A 258 -17.52 -7.46 -8.89
N SER A 259 -18.67 -7.55 -9.55
CA SER A 259 -18.80 -7.84 -10.97
C SER A 259 -19.48 -6.67 -11.70
N THR A 260 -19.66 -6.77 -13.02
CA THR A 260 -20.50 -5.78 -13.73
C THR A 260 -21.97 -5.85 -13.34
N SER A 261 -22.41 -6.98 -12.78
CA SER A 261 -23.79 -7.23 -12.37
C SER A 261 -24.11 -6.80 -10.93
N GLN A 262 -23.11 -6.80 -10.05
CA GLN A 262 -23.32 -6.44 -8.64
C GLN A 262 -22.04 -6.01 -7.94
N ALA A 263 -22.16 -5.07 -7.02
CA ALA A 263 -21.15 -4.82 -6.01
C ALA A 263 -21.27 -5.88 -4.91
N LEU A 264 -20.14 -6.45 -4.48
CA LEU A 264 -20.05 -7.47 -3.44
C LEU A 264 -19.54 -6.89 -2.10
N GLN A 265 -18.75 -5.82 -2.15
CA GLN A 265 -18.26 -5.10 -0.97
C GLN A 265 -17.96 -3.65 -1.32
N GLY A 266 -18.22 -2.73 -0.40
CA GLY A 266 -18.00 -1.30 -0.60
C GLY A 266 -18.36 -0.44 0.62
N ALA A 267 -18.20 -0.98 1.83
CA ALA A 267 -18.48 -0.23 3.06
C ALA A 267 -17.56 1.00 3.20
N TYR A 268 -17.93 1.97 4.05
CA TYR A 268 -17.12 3.18 4.29
C TYR A 268 -15.66 2.88 4.69
N SER A 269 -15.44 1.76 5.36
CA SER A 269 -14.10 1.29 5.74
C SER A 269 -13.23 0.77 4.59
N ASN A 270 -13.80 0.60 3.39
CA ASN A 270 -13.10 0.22 2.17
C ASN A 270 -12.48 1.47 1.53
N GLN A 271 -11.29 1.80 2.00
CA GLN A 271 -10.57 2.99 1.58
C GLN A 271 -9.06 2.76 1.61
N PHE A 272 -8.30 3.54 0.86
CA PHE A 272 -6.84 3.52 0.87
C PHE A 272 -6.28 4.91 0.57
N LYS A 273 -4.98 5.12 0.83
CA LYS A 273 -4.25 6.34 0.43
C LYS A 273 -3.14 5.96 -0.55
N THR A 274 -3.06 6.64 -1.68
CA THR A 274 -1.97 6.46 -2.65
C THR A 274 -0.66 7.02 -2.11
N ALA A 275 0.47 6.54 -2.66
CA ALA A 275 1.78 7.05 -2.28
C ALA A 275 1.86 8.58 -2.55
N PRO A 276 2.44 9.37 -1.65
CA PRO A 276 2.64 10.79 -1.89
C PRO A 276 3.77 11.04 -2.90
N MET A 277 3.88 12.28 -3.39
CA MET A 277 5.04 12.72 -4.17
C MET A 277 6.33 12.67 -3.32
N PRO A 278 7.53 12.45 -3.90
CA PRO A 278 8.77 12.39 -3.12
C PRO A 278 9.14 13.72 -2.45
N THR A 279 8.59 14.83 -2.95
CA THR A 279 8.72 16.16 -2.37
C THR A 279 7.75 16.43 -1.22
N SER A 280 6.83 15.51 -0.93
CA SER A 280 5.85 15.67 0.13
C SER A 280 6.51 15.61 1.51
N THR A 281 6.05 16.49 2.41
CA THR A 281 6.39 16.46 3.83
C THR A 281 5.32 15.76 4.68
N ASP A 282 4.34 15.13 4.03
CA ASP A 282 3.35 14.31 4.71
C ASP A 282 4.03 13.17 5.46
N LYS A 283 3.43 12.81 6.60
CA LYS A 283 3.87 11.63 7.35
C LYS A 283 3.37 10.37 6.65
N VAL A 284 4.28 9.43 6.43
CA VAL A 284 4.01 8.04 6.01
C VAL A 284 4.00 7.16 7.25
N ARG A 285 3.00 6.29 7.40
CA ARG A 285 2.80 5.36 8.50
C ARG A 285 2.82 3.93 7.97
N ILE A 286 3.58 3.08 8.64
CA ILE A 286 3.84 1.72 8.19
C ILE A 286 3.61 0.78 9.37
N ALA A 287 2.74 -0.21 9.17
CA ALA A 287 2.58 -1.33 10.08
C ALA A 287 3.50 -2.47 9.61
N VAL A 288 4.28 -3.05 10.52
CA VAL A 288 5.25 -4.11 10.20
C VAL A 288 4.95 -5.34 11.03
N PHE A 289 4.54 -6.42 10.37
CA PHE A 289 4.16 -7.69 10.99
C PHE A 289 5.09 -8.80 10.50
N GLY A 290 5.85 -9.42 11.39
CA GLY A 290 6.58 -10.66 11.11
C GLY A 290 5.92 -11.84 11.81
N ASP A 291 5.93 -13.01 11.16
CA ASP A 291 5.49 -14.28 11.74
C ASP A 291 4.05 -14.23 12.24
N CYS A 292 3.22 -13.51 11.48
CA CYS A 292 1.87 -13.19 11.89
C CYS A 292 0.89 -14.33 11.66
N GLY A 293 1.28 -15.45 11.05
CA GLY A 293 0.38 -16.57 10.77
C GLY A 293 0.13 -17.52 11.96
N LEU A 294 0.75 -17.29 13.11
CA LEU A 294 0.66 -18.18 14.27
C LEU A 294 -0.09 -17.51 15.43
N ASP A 295 -0.99 -18.23 16.11
CA ASP A 295 -1.75 -17.70 17.27
C ASP A 295 -1.83 -18.71 18.43
N ALA A 296 -0.72 -19.41 18.72
CA ALA A 296 -0.68 -20.46 19.73
C ALA A 296 -1.06 -19.96 21.15
N SER A 297 -0.78 -18.70 21.45
CA SER A 297 -0.96 -18.07 22.77
C SER A 297 -1.94 -16.87 22.78
N GLY A 298 -2.66 -16.62 21.68
CA GLY A 298 -3.51 -15.43 21.52
C GLY A 298 -2.76 -14.14 21.15
N SER A 299 -1.44 -14.23 20.93
CA SER A 299 -0.56 -13.11 20.59
C SER A 299 -0.93 -12.44 19.27
N GLN A 300 -1.46 -13.17 18.29
CA GLN A 300 -1.85 -12.63 16.99
C GLN A 300 -2.99 -11.62 17.13
N ALA A 301 -4.04 -12.05 17.82
CA ALA A 301 -5.22 -11.23 18.05
C ALA A 301 -4.91 -10.04 18.97
N ALA A 302 -4.11 -10.26 20.02
CA ALA A 302 -3.72 -9.20 20.95
C ALA A 302 -2.84 -8.14 20.27
N THR A 303 -1.89 -8.54 19.41
CA THR A 303 -1.07 -7.62 18.61
C THR A 303 -1.91 -6.79 17.64
N LEU A 304 -2.86 -7.41 16.93
CA LEU A 304 -3.80 -6.70 16.07
C LEU A 304 -4.59 -5.64 16.86
N ASN A 305 -5.12 -6.01 18.02
CA ASN A 305 -5.89 -5.09 18.87
C ASN A 305 -5.03 -3.94 19.40
N SER A 306 -3.79 -4.22 19.79
CA SER A 306 -2.80 -3.21 20.21
C SER A 306 -2.54 -2.20 19.09
N TYR A 307 -2.29 -2.68 17.86
CA TYR A 307 -2.11 -1.84 16.69
C TYR A 307 -3.34 -0.96 16.42
N LEU A 308 -4.54 -1.56 16.35
CA LEU A 308 -5.79 -0.83 16.08
C LEU A 308 -6.05 0.26 17.12
N LYS A 309 -5.77 -0.03 18.40
CA LYS A 309 -5.87 0.95 19.50
C LYS A 309 -4.85 2.08 19.32
N HIS A 310 -3.62 1.78 18.93
CA HIS A 310 -2.57 2.78 18.73
C HIS A 310 -2.89 3.77 17.60
N VAL A 311 -3.36 3.26 16.46
CA VAL A 311 -3.57 4.10 15.27
C VAL A 311 -4.90 4.83 15.27
N GLY A 312 -5.93 4.30 15.94
CA GLY A 312 -7.26 4.89 15.99
C GLY A 312 -7.81 5.21 14.60
N SER A 313 -8.14 6.47 14.34
CA SER A 313 -8.67 6.95 13.06
C SER A 313 -7.60 7.22 11.99
N ASN A 314 -6.31 7.08 12.31
CA ASN A 314 -5.18 7.34 11.43
C ASN A 314 -4.38 6.05 11.15
N PRO A 315 -4.98 5.06 10.45
CA PRO A 315 -4.30 3.79 10.17
C PRO A 315 -3.03 4.01 9.35
N ALA A 316 -2.12 3.04 9.42
CA ALA A 316 -0.99 2.97 8.51
C ALA A 316 -1.48 2.85 7.05
N GLU A 317 -0.73 3.45 6.12
CA GLU A 317 -1.04 3.29 4.70
C GLU A 317 -0.50 1.95 4.17
N ILE A 318 0.62 1.49 4.73
CA ILE A 318 1.32 0.27 4.32
C ILE A 318 1.26 -0.79 5.43
N LEU A 319 1.04 -2.04 5.03
CA LEU A 319 1.31 -3.23 5.84
C LEU A 319 2.48 -4.01 5.22
N LEU A 320 3.63 -4.02 5.90
CA LEU A 320 4.75 -4.88 5.56
C LEU A 320 4.58 -6.22 6.25
N LEU A 321 4.75 -7.30 5.49
CA LEU A 321 4.85 -8.64 6.06
C LEU A 321 6.28 -9.15 5.93
N LEU A 322 6.86 -9.60 7.05
CA LEU A 322 8.25 -10.06 7.14
C LEU A 322 8.41 -11.58 6.96
N GLY A 323 7.42 -12.25 6.36
CA GLY A 323 7.42 -13.70 6.10
C GLY A 323 6.72 -14.51 7.20
N ASP A 324 6.50 -15.78 6.89
CA ASP A 324 5.77 -16.75 7.71
C ASP A 324 4.35 -16.28 8.03
N ASN A 325 3.63 -16.01 6.94
CA ASN A 325 2.39 -15.25 6.99
C ASN A 325 1.17 -16.10 7.36
N ALA A 326 1.28 -17.43 7.24
CA ALA A 326 0.16 -18.35 7.37
C ALA A 326 0.39 -19.55 8.31
N TYR A 327 1.59 -20.15 8.31
CA TYR A 327 1.94 -21.39 9.06
C TYR A 327 1.05 -22.61 8.77
N ASP A 328 1.58 -23.84 8.73
CA ASP A 328 2.98 -24.25 8.87
C ASP A 328 3.68 -24.47 7.52
N SER A 329 2.93 -24.53 6.41
CA SER A 329 3.50 -24.79 5.08
C SER A 329 2.97 -23.86 3.99
N GLY A 330 2.27 -22.80 4.39
CA GLY A 330 1.83 -21.74 3.47
C GLY A 330 0.75 -22.21 2.50
N THR A 331 -0.02 -23.25 2.87
CA THR A 331 -1.11 -23.76 2.04
C THR A 331 -2.23 -22.72 1.90
N ASP A 332 -3.06 -22.82 0.86
CA ASP A 332 -4.16 -21.86 0.68
C ASP A 332 -5.14 -21.90 1.85
N GLY A 333 -5.41 -23.09 2.40
CA GLY A 333 -6.27 -23.28 3.56
C GLY A 333 -5.72 -22.61 4.83
N GLU A 334 -4.41 -22.69 5.05
CA GLU A 334 -3.73 -21.99 6.14
C GLU A 334 -3.81 -20.48 5.95
N TYR A 335 -3.56 -19.96 4.74
CA TYR A 335 -3.77 -18.54 4.45
C TYR A 335 -5.20 -18.09 4.73
N GLN A 336 -6.22 -18.87 4.36
CA GLN A 336 -7.60 -18.53 4.68
C GLN A 336 -7.83 -18.46 6.19
N LYS A 337 -7.37 -19.48 6.92
CA LYS A 337 -7.63 -19.67 8.35
C LYS A 337 -6.85 -18.68 9.23
N ASN A 338 -5.57 -18.48 8.92
CA ASN A 338 -4.61 -17.84 9.82
C ASN A 338 -4.21 -16.43 9.37
N PHE A 339 -4.48 -16.02 8.13
CA PHE A 339 -4.19 -14.66 7.65
C PHE A 339 -5.45 -13.89 7.24
N PHE A 340 -6.23 -14.41 6.29
CA PHE A 340 -7.40 -13.70 5.79
C PHE A 340 -8.53 -13.62 6.83
N LYS A 341 -8.76 -14.67 7.62
CA LYS A 341 -9.79 -14.64 8.67
C LYS A 341 -9.48 -13.64 9.79
N PRO A 342 -8.25 -13.58 10.37
CA PRO A 342 -7.96 -12.60 11.43
C PRO A 342 -7.88 -11.15 10.94
N TYR A 343 -7.32 -10.92 9.75
CA TYR A 343 -7.00 -9.57 9.28
C TYR A 343 -7.97 -8.99 8.24
N GLY A 344 -8.75 -9.82 7.55
CA GLY A 344 -9.52 -9.42 6.37
C GLY A 344 -10.57 -8.33 6.62
N SER A 345 -11.28 -8.42 7.74
CA SER A 345 -12.33 -7.45 8.10
C SER A 345 -11.79 -6.15 8.71
N THR A 346 -10.50 -6.10 9.06
CA THR A 346 -9.85 -4.99 9.77
C THR A 346 -8.79 -4.31 8.90
N LEU A 347 -7.67 -4.99 8.64
CA LEU A 347 -6.48 -4.42 8.00
C LEU A 347 -6.51 -4.52 6.48
N LEU A 348 -6.84 -5.70 5.94
CA LEU A 348 -6.52 -5.99 4.54
C LEU A 348 -7.35 -5.12 3.57
N LYS A 349 -8.53 -4.69 3.98
CA LYS A 349 -9.41 -3.81 3.20
C LYS A 349 -8.94 -2.36 3.11
N ASN A 350 -7.97 -1.91 3.91
CA ASN A 350 -7.56 -0.51 3.96
C ASN A 350 -6.05 -0.25 4.11
N HIS A 351 -5.23 -1.28 4.27
CA HIS A 351 -3.77 -1.20 4.24
C HIS A 351 -3.25 -1.83 2.95
N ILE A 352 -2.29 -1.18 2.29
CA ILE A 352 -1.65 -1.73 1.10
C ILE A 352 -0.54 -2.69 1.55
N ILE A 353 -0.68 -3.96 1.16
CA ILE A 353 0.20 -5.04 1.58
C ILE A 353 1.40 -5.13 0.64
N PHE A 354 2.60 -5.13 1.23
CA PHE A 354 3.85 -5.48 0.57
C PHE A 354 4.53 -6.63 1.35
N PRO A 355 4.33 -7.89 0.92
CA PRO A 355 4.80 -9.04 1.66
C PRO A 355 6.18 -9.51 1.18
N THR A 356 6.96 -10.13 2.07
CA THR A 356 8.08 -11.01 1.71
C THR A 356 7.78 -12.44 2.14
N PRO A 357 8.33 -13.50 1.50
CA PRO A 357 8.11 -14.86 1.95
C PRO A 357 9.10 -15.25 3.08
N GLY A 358 8.61 -16.04 4.03
CA GLY A 358 9.42 -16.76 5.02
C GLY A 358 9.53 -18.25 4.70
N ASN A 359 10.22 -19.03 5.53
CA ASN A 359 10.39 -20.46 5.29
C ASN A 359 9.09 -21.27 5.33
N HIS A 360 8.14 -20.89 6.17
CA HIS A 360 6.83 -21.52 6.26
C HIS A 360 5.88 -21.10 5.13
N ASP A 361 6.27 -20.16 4.26
CA ASP A 361 5.52 -19.82 3.04
C ASP A 361 5.86 -20.73 1.84
N TYR A 362 6.87 -21.60 2.00
CA TYR A 362 7.31 -22.57 1.00
C TYR A 362 6.95 -23.99 1.45
N GLY A 363 5.82 -24.51 0.96
CA GLY A 363 5.46 -25.91 1.20
C GLY A 363 6.42 -26.88 0.49
N VAL A 364 6.96 -26.47 -0.67
CA VAL A 364 8.01 -27.20 -1.41
C VAL A 364 9.16 -26.25 -1.75
N GLN A 365 10.36 -26.52 -1.21
CA GLN A 365 11.53 -25.63 -1.12
C GLN A 365 12.19 -25.18 -2.47
N SER A 366 11.55 -25.38 -3.62
CA SER A 366 12.12 -25.06 -4.94
C SER A 366 11.10 -24.54 -5.95
N SER A 367 9.79 -24.63 -5.67
CA SER A 367 8.78 -24.18 -6.61
C SER A 367 8.28 -22.79 -6.19
N ARG A 368 8.40 -21.76 -7.03
CA ARG A 368 7.66 -20.49 -6.82
C ARG A 368 6.19 -20.62 -7.24
N SER A 369 5.59 -21.78 -6.92
CA SER A 369 4.21 -22.16 -7.26
C SER A 369 3.31 -22.28 -6.03
N ASP A 370 3.88 -22.07 -4.84
CA ASP A 370 3.18 -22.05 -3.57
C ASP A 370 2.06 -20.98 -3.55
N PRO A 371 1.05 -21.15 -2.68
CA PRO A 371 -0.07 -20.21 -2.57
C PRO A 371 0.35 -18.76 -2.39
N TYR A 372 1.43 -18.46 -1.65
CA TYR A 372 2.01 -17.11 -1.53
C TYR A 372 2.09 -16.37 -2.87
N TYR A 373 2.62 -17.03 -3.92
CA TYR A 373 2.81 -16.44 -5.25
C TYR A 373 1.53 -16.33 -6.10
N LYS A 374 0.48 -17.03 -5.70
CA LYS A 374 -0.84 -17.04 -6.36
C LYS A 374 -1.79 -16.02 -5.74
N ILE A 375 -1.70 -15.81 -4.43
CA ILE A 375 -2.63 -14.97 -3.67
C ILE A 375 -2.15 -13.51 -3.57
N PHE A 376 -0.85 -13.27 -3.70
CA PHE A 376 -0.27 -11.94 -3.67
C PHE A 376 0.17 -11.45 -5.07
N SER A 377 -0.04 -10.16 -5.31
CA SER A 377 0.55 -9.40 -6.41
C SER A 377 1.72 -8.55 -5.91
N MET A 378 2.81 -8.54 -6.67
CA MET A 378 4.06 -7.84 -6.34
C MET A 378 4.54 -7.07 -7.59
N PRO A 379 5.23 -5.93 -7.43
CA PRO A 379 5.67 -5.09 -8.55
C PRO A 379 6.89 -5.65 -9.28
N ALA A 380 6.74 -6.85 -9.86
CA ALA A 380 7.80 -7.54 -10.59
C ALA A 380 8.30 -6.75 -11.82
N ALA A 381 7.46 -5.89 -12.39
CA ALA A 381 7.78 -5.04 -13.53
C ALA A 381 8.02 -3.57 -13.12
N ALA A 382 8.35 -3.31 -11.84
CA ALA A 382 8.53 -1.97 -11.28
C ALA A 382 7.30 -1.06 -11.38
N GLU A 383 6.10 -1.63 -11.33
CA GLU A 383 4.81 -0.90 -11.40
C GLU A 383 4.63 0.11 -10.26
N CYS A 384 5.43 -0.01 -9.20
CA CYS A 384 5.39 0.81 -7.98
C CYS A 384 6.67 1.63 -7.77
N GLY A 385 7.56 1.72 -8.76
CA GLY A 385 8.89 2.34 -8.63
C GLY A 385 10.01 1.30 -8.48
N GLY A 386 11.25 1.78 -8.36
CA GLY A 386 12.44 0.93 -8.32
C GLY A 386 12.82 0.30 -9.67
N VAL A 387 13.62 -0.76 -9.63
CA VAL A 387 14.08 -1.50 -10.82
C VAL A 387 13.32 -2.82 -10.95
N ALA A 388 12.84 -3.13 -12.17
CA ALA A 388 12.10 -4.36 -12.43
C ALA A 388 12.96 -5.60 -12.13
N SER A 389 12.46 -6.48 -11.26
CA SER A 389 13.12 -7.74 -10.90
C SER A 389 12.74 -8.89 -11.83
N GLY A 390 11.61 -8.79 -12.54
CA GLY A 390 11.06 -9.84 -13.38
C GLY A 390 10.46 -11.01 -12.59
N THR A 391 10.33 -10.88 -11.27
CA THR A 391 9.84 -11.94 -10.37
C THR A 391 9.05 -11.38 -9.21
N LYS A 392 8.17 -12.21 -8.63
CA LYS A 392 7.38 -11.87 -7.43
C LYS A 392 8.14 -12.11 -6.11
N ALA A 393 9.29 -12.76 -6.15
CA ALA A 393 10.02 -13.19 -4.95
C ALA A 393 10.79 -12.06 -4.25
N PHE A 394 11.39 -11.18 -5.05
CA PHE A 394 12.08 -9.99 -4.59
C PHE A 394 11.77 -8.85 -5.54
N TYR A 395 11.62 -7.66 -4.98
CA TYR A 395 11.15 -6.48 -5.71
C TYR A 395 11.43 -5.22 -4.88
N SER A 396 11.40 -4.07 -5.52
CA SER A 396 11.49 -2.77 -4.86
C SER A 396 10.30 -1.90 -5.26
N TYR A 397 10.08 -0.83 -4.51
CA TYR A 397 9.02 0.15 -4.78
C TYR A 397 9.30 1.45 -4.03
N ASP A 398 8.65 2.52 -4.50
CA ASP A 398 8.77 3.85 -3.92
C ASP A 398 7.48 4.27 -3.23
N TRP A 399 7.61 4.84 -2.04
CA TRP A 399 6.50 5.47 -1.33
C TRP A 399 6.90 6.85 -0.79
N GLY A 400 6.53 7.90 -1.52
CA GLY A 400 7.04 9.23 -1.22
C GLY A 400 8.56 9.29 -1.41
N ASN A 401 9.27 9.66 -0.36
CA ASN A 401 10.73 9.77 -0.36
C ASN A 401 11.44 8.55 0.27
N ILE A 402 10.76 7.41 0.27
CA ILE A 402 11.25 6.14 0.81
C ILE A 402 11.32 5.14 -0.34
N HIS A 403 12.47 4.49 -0.46
CA HIS A 403 12.70 3.36 -1.33
C HIS A 403 12.69 2.08 -0.48
N PHE A 404 11.77 1.18 -0.79
CA PHE A 404 11.61 -0.09 -0.10
C PHE A 404 12.14 -1.24 -0.96
N ILE A 405 12.76 -2.22 -0.30
CA ILE A 405 13.34 -3.39 -0.96
C ILE A 405 12.88 -4.64 -0.21
N SER A 406 12.08 -5.48 -0.86
CA SER A 406 11.68 -6.80 -0.36
C SER A 406 12.60 -7.87 -0.93
N LEU A 407 13.18 -8.71 -0.06
CA LEU A 407 14.11 -9.77 -0.45
C LEU A 407 13.66 -11.15 0.04
N ASP A 408 13.93 -12.17 -0.77
CA ASP A 408 13.64 -13.58 -0.50
C ASP A 408 14.87 -14.25 0.12
N SER A 409 14.80 -14.47 1.43
CA SER A 409 15.90 -15.06 2.22
C SER A 409 15.88 -16.59 2.28
N TYR A 410 14.84 -17.24 1.77
CA TYR A 410 14.68 -18.69 1.88
C TYR A 410 14.64 -19.41 0.54
N GLY A 411 13.87 -18.87 -0.42
CA GLY A 411 13.70 -19.46 -1.74
C GLY A 411 15.03 -19.55 -2.50
N THR A 412 15.12 -20.55 -3.37
CA THR A 412 16.24 -20.70 -4.30
C THR A 412 15.90 -20.07 -5.65
N GLU A 413 16.86 -19.39 -6.26
CA GLU A 413 16.70 -18.90 -7.63
C GLU A 413 16.71 -20.06 -8.61
N SER A 414 15.77 -20.08 -9.55
CA SER A 414 15.68 -21.16 -10.52
C SER A 414 16.60 -20.96 -11.73
N PRO A 415 17.33 -22.03 -12.12
CA PRO A 415 17.27 -23.36 -11.52
C PRO A 415 18.26 -23.52 -10.33
N GLY A 416 17.71 -23.67 -9.11
CA GLY A 416 18.29 -24.26 -7.89
C GLY A 416 19.65 -23.80 -7.31
N SER A 417 20.32 -22.76 -7.81
CA SER A 417 21.76 -22.58 -7.53
C SER A 417 22.12 -21.57 -6.45
N THR A 418 21.31 -20.51 -6.26
CA THR A 418 21.70 -19.38 -5.41
C THR A 418 20.58 -18.89 -4.50
N ARG A 419 20.94 -18.40 -3.32
CA ARG A 419 20.09 -17.72 -2.34
C ARG A 419 20.57 -16.29 -2.11
N LEU A 420 19.91 -15.57 -1.21
CA LEU A 420 20.22 -14.17 -0.87
C LEU A 420 21.70 -13.92 -0.50
N TYR A 421 22.36 -14.91 0.10
CA TYR A 421 23.76 -14.78 0.51
C TYR A 421 24.79 -15.08 -0.59
N ASP A 422 24.35 -15.57 -1.75
CA ASP A 422 25.21 -15.82 -2.90
C ASP A 422 25.34 -14.55 -3.73
N THR A 423 26.42 -13.79 -3.50
CA THR A 423 26.55 -12.41 -3.99
C THR A 423 26.62 -12.22 -5.51
N LEU A 424 26.71 -13.33 -6.26
CA LEU A 424 26.65 -13.39 -7.72
C LEU A 424 25.30 -13.87 -8.26
N GLY A 425 24.38 -14.31 -7.39
CA GLY A 425 23.05 -14.76 -7.76
C GLY A 425 22.16 -13.63 -8.30
N THR A 426 21.13 -14.01 -9.05
CA THR A 426 20.23 -13.10 -9.76
C THR A 426 19.64 -12.02 -8.85
N GLN A 427 19.15 -12.41 -7.66
CA GLN A 427 18.59 -11.49 -6.68
C GLN A 427 19.60 -10.42 -6.24
N VAL A 428 20.83 -10.81 -5.90
CA VAL A 428 21.84 -9.87 -5.41
C VAL A 428 22.38 -8.96 -6.52
N GLN A 429 22.48 -9.48 -7.76
CA GLN A 429 22.86 -8.68 -8.92
C GLN A 429 21.79 -7.65 -9.27
N TRP A 430 20.51 -8.03 -9.20
CA TRP A 430 19.40 -7.09 -9.31
C TRP A 430 19.46 -6.02 -8.21
N LEU A 431 19.62 -6.42 -6.95
CA LEU A 431 19.69 -5.50 -5.80
C LEU A 431 20.79 -4.45 -5.96
N LYS A 432 21.98 -4.83 -6.43
CA LYS A 432 23.08 -3.88 -6.70
C LYS A 432 22.68 -2.82 -7.73
N LYS A 433 21.93 -3.20 -8.77
CA LYS A 433 21.43 -2.27 -9.79
C LYS A 433 20.34 -1.36 -9.22
N ASP A 434 19.43 -1.92 -8.44
CA ASP A 434 18.34 -1.20 -7.78
C ASP A 434 18.88 -0.13 -6.81
N LEU A 435 19.79 -0.50 -5.91
CA LEU A 435 20.47 0.42 -5.00
C LEU A 435 21.26 1.51 -5.74
N ALA A 436 21.89 1.18 -6.88
CA ALA A 436 22.61 2.16 -7.69
C ALA A 436 21.68 3.14 -8.42
N ALA A 437 20.47 2.72 -8.76
CA ALA A 437 19.47 3.55 -9.44
C ALA A 437 18.65 4.42 -8.47
N ASN A 438 18.63 4.09 -7.18
CA ASN A 438 17.81 4.78 -6.19
C ASN A 438 18.25 6.25 -5.99
N THR A 439 17.26 7.15 -6.00
CA THR A 439 17.44 8.58 -5.69
C THR A 439 16.62 9.04 -4.48
N LYS A 440 15.93 8.12 -3.78
CA LYS A 440 15.12 8.46 -2.60
C LYS A 440 16.00 8.66 -1.38
N LYS A 441 15.48 9.46 -0.45
CA LYS A 441 16.17 9.85 0.78
C LYS A 441 16.36 8.67 1.74
N TRP A 442 15.29 7.92 1.97
CA TRP A 442 15.28 6.78 2.88
C TRP A 442 15.33 5.47 2.10
N VAL A 443 16.13 4.52 2.57
CA VAL A 443 16.23 3.18 2.01
C VAL A 443 15.96 2.15 3.11
N ILE A 444 14.86 1.42 2.97
CA ILE A 444 14.40 0.40 3.92
C ILE A 444 14.37 -0.95 3.22
N ALA A 445 15.20 -1.88 3.67
CA ALA A 445 15.18 -3.26 3.18
C ALA A 445 14.49 -4.19 4.18
N TYR A 446 13.79 -5.21 3.69
CA TYR A 446 13.15 -6.18 4.55
C TYR A 446 13.09 -7.59 3.93
N TRP A 447 13.22 -8.60 4.79
CA TRP A 447 13.15 -10.03 4.45
C TRP A 447 12.86 -10.85 5.71
N HIS A 448 12.94 -12.17 5.62
CA HIS A 448 12.57 -13.05 6.74
C HIS A 448 13.72 -13.35 7.74
N HIS A 449 14.79 -14.04 7.33
CA HIS A 449 15.85 -14.53 8.24
C HIS A 449 16.84 -13.43 8.72
N PRO A 450 16.89 -13.05 10.01
CA PRO A 450 17.72 -11.95 10.47
C PRO A 450 19.22 -12.30 10.51
N PRO A 451 20.12 -11.36 10.14
CA PRO A 451 21.57 -11.57 10.23
C PRO A 451 22.10 -11.52 11.67
N TYR A 452 21.36 -10.88 12.57
CA TYR A 452 21.71 -10.77 13.99
C TYR A 452 20.48 -11.14 14.79
N SER A 453 20.53 -12.26 15.49
CA SER A 453 19.53 -12.68 16.46
C SER A 453 20.09 -13.79 17.33
N MET A 454 19.76 -13.75 18.62
CA MET A 454 19.93 -14.86 19.56
C MET A 454 18.61 -15.23 20.22
N GLY A 455 17.47 -14.81 19.66
CA GLY A 455 16.15 -15.08 20.20
C GLY A 455 15.76 -16.55 20.12
N THR A 456 14.57 -16.84 19.60
CA THR A 456 14.15 -18.22 19.33
C THR A 456 14.93 -18.89 18.18
N HIS A 457 15.66 -18.08 17.40
CA HIS A 457 16.53 -18.50 16.31
C HIS A 457 17.92 -17.88 16.50
N ASN A 458 18.95 -18.65 16.16
CA ASN A 458 20.34 -18.37 16.49
C ASN A 458 21.19 -18.11 15.23
N SER A 459 21.57 -16.84 15.08
CA SER A 459 22.33 -16.33 13.94
C SER A 459 23.79 -16.81 13.85
N ASP A 460 24.30 -17.54 14.84
CA ASP A 460 25.61 -18.21 14.81
C ASP A 460 25.54 -19.71 14.47
N THR A 461 24.36 -20.33 14.52
CA THR A 461 24.20 -21.78 14.25
C THR A 461 23.33 -22.08 13.04
N GLU A 462 22.47 -21.16 12.61
CA GLU A 462 21.60 -21.35 11.45
C GLU A 462 22.28 -20.84 10.17
N ASP A 463 22.50 -21.76 9.23
CA ASP A 463 23.35 -21.54 8.04
C ASP A 463 22.93 -20.31 7.22
N GLN A 464 21.62 -20.11 6.98
CA GLN A 464 21.12 -18.96 6.24
C GLN A 464 21.49 -17.64 6.93
N MET A 465 21.23 -17.53 8.24
CA MET A 465 21.48 -16.32 9.02
C MET A 465 22.98 -16.01 9.08
N VAL A 466 23.80 -17.03 9.33
CA VAL A 466 25.28 -16.94 9.32
C VAL A 466 25.77 -16.41 7.98
N LYS A 467 25.34 -17.00 6.87
CA LYS A 467 25.81 -16.61 5.52
C LYS A 467 25.27 -15.24 5.09
N ILE A 468 24.06 -14.85 5.48
CA ILE A 468 23.54 -13.50 5.23
C ILE A 468 24.44 -12.47 5.92
N ARG A 469 24.77 -12.66 7.21
CA ARG A 469 25.67 -11.76 7.95
C ARG A 469 27.08 -11.74 7.37
N GLN A 470 27.64 -12.90 7.06
CA GLN A 470 29.01 -13.00 6.57
C GLN A 470 29.18 -12.44 5.16
N ASN A 471 28.27 -12.75 4.24
CA ASN A 471 28.49 -12.53 2.81
C ASN A 471 27.68 -11.37 2.22
N PHE A 472 26.45 -11.16 2.70
CA PHE A 472 25.47 -10.32 2.01
C PHE A 472 25.41 -8.88 2.51
N ILE A 473 25.27 -8.67 3.83
CA ILE A 473 24.88 -7.36 4.38
C ILE A 473 25.89 -6.22 4.09
N ARG A 474 27.15 -6.53 3.81
CA ARG A 474 28.16 -5.57 3.29
C ARG A 474 27.70 -4.84 2.02
N ILE A 475 26.83 -5.46 1.22
CA ILE A 475 26.27 -4.86 0.01
C ILE A 475 25.27 -3.77 0.39
N LEU A 476 24.44 -4.00 1.41
CA LEU A 476 23.48 -3.03 1.92
C LEU A 476 24.19 -1.82 2.54
N GLU A 477 25.23 -2.07 3.35
CA GLU A 477 26.03 -1.00 3.96
C GLU A 477 26.69 -0.11 2.89
N ARG A 478 27.29 -0.71 1.84
CA ARG A 478 27.86 0.02 0.70
C ARG A 478 26.79 0.69 -0.18
N GLY A 479 25.56 0.18 -0.15
CA GLY A 479 24.40 0.73 -0.83
C GLY A 479 23.75 1.91 -0.10
N GLY A 480 24.11 2.15 1.17
CA GLY A 480 23.52 3.22 1.97
C GLY A 480 22.13 2.88 2.50
N VAL A 481 21.87 1.61 2.82
CA VAL A 481 20.60 1.19 3.45
C VAL A 481 20.54 1.68 4.90
N ASP A 482 19.48 2.41 5.25
CA ASP A 482 19.32 3.03 6.57
C ASP A 482 18.76 2.03 7.61
N LEU A 483 17.76 1.22 7.19
CA LEU A 483 17.01 0.32 8.05
C LEU A 483 16.79 -1.05 7.38
N VAL A 484 17.04 -2.11 8.14
CA VAL A 484 16.76 -3.50 7.80
C VAL A 484 15.72 -4.07 8.77
N LEU A 485 14.67 -4.69 8.24
CA LEU A 485 13.61 -5.33 9.00
C LEU A 485 13.55 -6.84 8.72
N CYS A 486 13.50 -7.66 9.77
CA CYS A 486 13.46 -9.11 9.67
C CYS A 486 12.43 -9.74 10.63
N GLY A 487 11.97 -10.96 10.33
CA GLY A 487 11.10 -11.78 11.18
C GLY A 487 11.86 -12.98 11.73
N HIS A 488 11.27 -14.16 11.59
CA HIS A 488 11.81 -15.51 11.85
C HIS A 488 12.06 -15.81 13.33
N SER A 489 12.88 -14.99 14.00
CA SER A 489 12.98 -15.10 15.44
C SER A 489 11.77 -14.45 16.11
N HIS A 490 11.06 -15.23 16.92
CA HIS A 490 9.79 -14.89 17.58
C HIS A 490 9.99 -13.96 18.79
N VAL A 491 10.77 -12.91 18.58
CA VAL A 491 11.14 -11.87 19.53
C VAL A 491 11.18 -10.52 18.82
N TYR A 492 11.31 -9.45 19.60
CA TYR A 492 11.76 -8.15 19.11
C TYR A 492 13.20 -7.91 19.53
N GLU A 493 14.06 -7.48 18.60
CA GLU A 493 15.43 -7.05 18.89
C GLU A 493 15.77 -5.84 18.01
N ARG A 494 16.48 -4.86 18.57
CA ARG A 494 16.94 -3.67 17.84
C ARG A 494 18.43 -3.47 18.05
N SER A 495 19.15 -3.32 16.96
CA SER A 495 20.60 -3.18 16.97
C SER A 495 21.08 -1.76 17.32
N TYR A 496 22.38 -1.64 17.60
CA TYR A 496 23.07 -0.36 17.40
C TYR A 496 23.00 0.09 15.93
N LEU A 497 23.44 1.31 15.61
CA LEU A 497 23.71 1.69 14.22
C LEU A 497 25.00 0.97 13.77
N LEU A 498 24.86 -0.20 13.12
CA LEU A 498 25.96 -1.14 12.89
C LEU A 498 26.68 -0.87 11.56
N ASN A 499 28.00 -1.03 11.55
CA ASN A 499 28.81 -0.98 10.33
C ASN A 499 30.01 -1.93 10.45
N ASN A 500 30.38 -2.61 9.36
CA ASN A 500 31.53 -3.52 9.31
C ASN A 500 31.51 -4.66 10.34
N TYR A 501 30.34 -5.19 10.69
CA TYR A 501 30.20 -6.30 11.63
C TYR A 501 29.70 -7.56 10.92
N TYR A 502 30.57 -8.52 10.64
CA TYR A 502 30.20 -9.71 9.83
C TYR A 502 30.59 -11.04 10.50
N SER A 503 31.20 -10.97 11.68
CA SER A 503 31.71 -12.10 12.43
C SER A 503 30.67 -12.61 13.43
N MET A 504 30.98 -13.73 14.09
CA MET A 504 30.12 -14.37 15.08
C MET A 504 29.81 -13.45 16.28
N GLU A 505 28.73 -13.75 16.99
CA GLU A 505 28.18 -12.92 18.07
C GLU A 505 29.23 -12.56 19.13
N LYS A 506 29.98 -13.56 19.59
CA LYS A 506 31.00 -13.43 20.65
C LYS A 506 32.12 -12.44 20.33
N SER A 507 32.32 -12.11 19.05
CA SER A 507 33.35 -11.17 18.61
C SER A 507 32.88 -9.72 18.56
N PHE A 508 31.62 -9.45 18.90
CA PHE A 508 31.06 -8.10 18.84
C PHE A 508 31.82 -7.14 19.76
N ASN A 509 32.34 -6.07 19.17
CA ASN A 509 32.91 -4.94 19.89
C ASN A 509 32.13 -3.65 19.53
N LYS A 510 31.41 -3.11 20.51
CA LYS A 510 30.62 -1.87 20.35
C LYS A 510 31.45 -0.71 19.84
N ALA A 511 32.68 -0.52 20.33
CA ALA A 511 33.54 0.60 19.94
C ALA A 511 33.99 0.53 18.48
N VAL A 512 34.01 -0.67 17.89
CA VAL A 512 34.42 -0.90 16.49
C VAL A 512 33.21 -0.81 15.57
N HIS A 513 32.08 -1.38 15.97
CA HIS A 513 30.95 -1.64 15.07
C HIS A 513 29.76 -0.71 15.23
N ALA A 514 29.59 -0.05 16.38
CA ALA A 514 28.50 0.91 16.58
C ALA A 514 28.94 2.31 16.15
N LYS A 515 28.27 2.87 15.14
CA LYS A 515 28.53 4.23 14.61
C LYS A 515 28.02 5.35 15.53
N SER A 516 27.26 5.01 16.56
CA SER A 516 26.78 5.93 17.57
C SER A 516 26.80 5.26 18.94
N SER A 517 27.16 6.02 19.97
CA SER A 517 27.08 5.60 21.36
C SER A 517 25.65 5.66 21.90
N SER A 518 24.76 6.40 21.24
CA SER A 518 23.38 6.64 21.68
C SER A 518 22.51 5.39 21.68
N SER A 519 21.46 5.39 22.50
CA SER A 519 20.38 4.40 22.46
C SER A 519 19.32 4.67 21.39
N ALA A 520 19.34 5.87 20.77
CA ALA A 520 18.38 6.38 19.80
C ALA A 520 16.92 6.56 20.27
N LYS A 521 16.60 6.32 21.55
CA LYS A 521 15.22 6.40 22.07
C LYS A 521 14.55 7.76 21.89
N TYR A 522 15.36 8.82 21.90
CA TYR A 522 14.98 10.20 21.74
C TYR A 522 13.80 10.63 22.63
N ASP A 523 13.88 10.21 23.89
CA ASP A 523 12.85 10.38 24.94
C ASP A 523 13.31 11.28 26.09
N GLY A 524 14.50 11.89 25.98
CA GLY A 524 15.10 12.74 27.02
C GLY A 524 15.84 11.97 28.11
N THR A 525 15.88 10.64 28.06
CA THR A 525 16.73 9.84 28.96
C THR A 525 18.21 9.99 28.61
N THR A 526 19.10 9.59 29.53
CA THR A 526 20.56 9.69 29.33
C THR A 526 21.00 8.97 28.06
N ASN A 527 21.82 9.62 27.24
CA ASN A 527 22.40 9.05 26.02
C ASN A 527 21.34 8.50 25.05
N SER A 528 20.27 9.28 24.83
CA SER A 528 19.13 8.90 23.99
C SER A 528 18.99 9.68 22.68
N CYS A 529 19.99 10.47 22.28
CA CYS A 529 19.96 11.24 21.03
C CYS A 529 19.67 10.39 19.78
N PRO A 530 19.02 10.93 18.73
CA PRO A 530 18.69 10.13 17.57
C PRO A 530 19.95 9.62 16.87
N TYR A 531 19.82 8.54 16.11
CA TYR A 531 20.88 8.16 15.17
C TYR A 531 20.90 9.16 14.01
N ILE A 532 22.03 9.83 13.83
CA ILE A 532 22.22 10.82 12.76
C ILE A 532 22.95 10.17 11.61
N ILE A 533 22.37 10.22 10.42
CA ILE A 533 22.95 9.66 9.20
C ILE A 533 22.96 10.70 8.07
N PRO A 534 23.94 10.67 7.15
CA PRO A 534 23.97 11.53 5.98
C PRO A 534 23.02 10.99 4.89
N THR A 535 22.17 11.85 4.30
CA THR A 535 21.34 11.44 3.15
C THR A 535 22.22 10.99 1.98
N GLY A 536 21.92 9.83 1.41
CA GLY A 536 22.67 9.25 0.29
C GLY A 536 24.09 8.84 0.65
N GLY A 537 24.48 8.88 1.93
CA GLY A 537 25.78 8.41 2.36
C GLY A 537 25.87 6.89 2.28
N LYS A 538 27.08 6.38 2.09
CA LYS A 538 27.38 4.94 2.07
C LYS A 538 28.23 4.57 3.28
N ASN A 539 28.08 3.37 3.80
CA ASN A 539 28.78 2.89 5.00
C ASN A 539 28.59 3.83 6.21
N HIS A 540 27.44 4.50 6.28
CA HIS A 540 27.10 5.37 7.41
C HIS A 540 26.60 4.57 8.63
N GLY A 541 26.37 3.28 8.44
CA GLY A 541 25.83 2.31 9.40
C GLY A 541 24.35 2.03 9.15
N THR A 542 23.90 0.82 9.44
CA THR A 542 22.53 0.37 9.20
C THR A 542 21.91 -0.06 10.53
N LEU A 543 20.66 0.33 10.76
CA LEU A 543 19.87 -0.19 11.88
C LEU A 543 19.22 -1.51 11.47
N TYR A 544 19.37 -2.55 12.28
CA TYR A 544 18.72 -3.84 12.09
C TYR A 544 17.66 -4.02 13.16
N VAL A 545 16.46 -4.45 12.76
CA VAL A 545 15.34 -4.74 13.66
C VAL A 545 14.78 -6.12 13.35
N VAL A 546 14.76 -6.98 14.35
CA VAL A 546 13.99 -8.22 14.36
C VAL A 546 12.62 -7.90 14.95
N SER A 547 11.56 -8.19 14.21
CA SER A 547 10.16 -7.96 14.60
C SER A 547 9.30 -9.16 14.20
N GLY A 548 9.77 -10.36 14.56
CA GLY A 548 9.12 -11.63 14.25
C GLY A 548 8.09 -12.08 15.28
N SER A 549 7.55 -11.15 16.09
CA SER A 549 6.68 -11.49 17.23
C SER A 549 5.22 -11.07 17.09
N ALA A 550 4.73 -10.85 15.86
CA ALA A 550 3.35 -10.38 15.68
C ALA A 550 2.29 -11.48 15.87
N GLY A 551 2.68 -12.73 15.69
CA GLY A 551 1.87 -13.91 15.99
C GLY A 551 2.68 -14.95 16.78
N GLY A 552 3.75 -15.46 16.18
CA GLY A 552 4.71 -16.32 16.87
C GLY A 552 5.43 -15.56 17.98
N ALA A 553 5.17 -15.89 19.23
CA ALA A 553 5.72 -15.19 20.39
C ALA A 553 5.92 -16.13 21.57
N ASP A 554 6.60 -15.65 22.61
CA ASP A 554 6.81 -16.36 23.88
C ASP A 554 7.59 -17.69 23.74
N GLY A 555 8.39 -17.80 22.68
CA GLY A 555 9.24 -18.96 22.45
C GLY A 555 10.46 -19.02 23.37
N GLN A 556 11.08 -20.19 23.41
CA GLN A 556 12.34 -20.40 24.12
C GLN A 556 13.48 -19.68 23.38
N VAL A 557 14.25 -18.85 24.09
CA VAL A 557 15.38 -18.11 23.52
C VAL A 557 16.70 -18.84 23.74
N ALA A 558 17.71 -18.55 22.91
CA ALA A 558 19.03 -19.13 23.07
C ALA A 558 19.69 -18.68 24.40
N SER A 559 20.63 -19.49 24.92
CA SER A 559 21.37 -19.15 26.15
C SER A 559 22.23 -17.89 26.02
N ALA A 560 22.60 -17.52 24.81
CA ALA A 560 23.34 -16.30 24.49
C ALA A 560 22.43 -15.09 24.22
N TRP A 561 21.12 -15.18 24.49
CA TRP A 561 20.19 -14.07 24.33
C TRP A 561 20.33 -13.04 25.46
N PRO A 562 20.26 -11.73 25.16
CA PRO A 562 20.16 -11.11 23.83
C PRO A 562 21.49 -11.07 23.08
N HIS A 563 21.43 -10.99 21.75
CA HIS A 563 22.62 -10.85 20.90
C HIS A 563 23.38 -9.56 21.29
N ASN A 564 24.71 -9.60 21.50
CA ASN A 564 25.47 -8.44 22.02
C ASN A 564 25.38 -7.14 21.18
N ALA A 565 25.11 -7.26 19.89
CA ALA A 565 24.83 -6.12 19.00
C ALA A 565 23.45 -5.44 19.20
N MET A 566 22.57 -6.01 20.03
CA MET A 566 21.19 -5.59 20.27
C MET A 566 21.04 -4.87 21.63
N PRO A 567 21.17 -3.52 21.69
CA PRO A 567 20.94 -2.75 22.91
C PRO A 567 19.53 -2.86 23.48
N PHE A 568 18.56 -3.34 22.70
CA PHE A 568 17.21 -3.59 23.18
C PHE A 568 16.69 -4.91 22.61
N SER A 569 16.13 -5.75 23.48
CA SER A 569 15.50 -7.01 23.10
C SER A 569 14.30 -7.30 24.01
N PHE A 570 13.28 -7.93 23.46
CA PHE A 570 12.03 -8.20 24.16
C PHE A 570 11.35 -9.48 23.63
N ASN A 571 11.12 -10.44 24.52
CA ASN A 571 10.51 -11.73 24.20
C ASN A 571 9.06 -11.79 24.70
N ARG A 572 8.17 -11.02 24.05
CA ARG A 572 6.69 -11.16 24.09
C ARG A 572 6.12 -10.68 22.75
N GLY A 573 4.86 -11.01 22.49
CA GLY A 573 4.18 -10.62 21.26
C GLY A 573 4.03 -9.12 21.06
N GLY A 574 4.05 -8.69 19.80
CA GLY A 574 3.90 -7.29 19.40
C GLY A 574 4.30 -7.05 17.95
N MET A 575 4.22 -5.81 17.51
CA MET A 575 4.55 -5.41 16.14
C MET A 575 5.33 -4.09 16.12
N LEU A 576 6.11 -3.88 15.06
CA LEU A 576 6.81 -2.63 14.83
C LEU A 576 5.91 -1.66 14.04
N TYR A 577 5.81 -0.43 14.52
CA TYR A 577 5.12 0.66 13.85
C TYR A 577 6.11 1.76 13.51
N LEU A 578 6.17 2.17 12.24
CA LEU A 578 7.09 3.18 11.74
C LEU A 578 6.34 4.43 11.26
N GLU A 579 6.93 5.58 11.51
CA GLU A 579 6.49 6.87 11.00
C GLU A 579 7.67 7.57 10.32
N VAL A 580 7.53 7.90 9.04
CA VAL A 580 8.54 8.66 8.30
C VAL A 580 7.97 10.01 7.89
N LYS A 581 8.66 11.09 8.22
CA LYS A 581 8.29 12.45 7.84
C LYS A 581 9.53 13.24 7.44
N ASP A 582 9.64 13.56 6.14
CA ASP A 582 10.79 14.25 5.55
C ASP A 582 12.13 13.56 5.90
N ASN A 583 12.94 14.14 6.80
CA ASN A 583 14.25 13.62 7.22
C ASN A 583 14.23 13.00 8.63
N ARG A 584 13.05 12.63 9.14
CA ARG A 584 12.88 11.93 10.41
C ARG A 584 12.16 10.60 10.21
N LEU A 585 12.70 9.53 10.78
CA LEU A 585 12.07 8.21 10.90
C LEU A 585 11.97 7.87 12.39
N ASP A 586 10.76 7.58 12.86
CA ASP A 586 10.49 7.11 14.21
C ASP A 586 9.98 5.66 14.13
N GLY A 587 10.50 4.78 14.99
CA GLY A 587 10.01 3.43 15.17
C GLY A 587 9.53 3.18 16.59
N LYS A 588 8.46 2.40 16.75
CA LYS A 588 7.88 2.00 18.04
C LYS A 588 7.54 0.52 18.01
N PHE A 589 8.02 -0.23 18.98
CA PHE A 589 7.56 -1.60 19.17
C PHE A 589 6.32 -1.60 20.08
N LEU A 590 5.16 -1.90 19.48
CA LEU A 590 3.87 -2.00 20.14
C LEU A 590 3.68 -3.41 20.65
N ARG A 591 3.69 -3.57 21.97
CA ARG A 591 3.45 -4.85 22.64
C ARG A 591 2.00 -5.28 22.44
N GLN A 592 1.74 -6.59 22.54
CA GLN A 592 0.40 -7.16 22.50
C GLN A 592 -0.56 -6.64 23.59
N ASP A 593 -0.05 -6.05 24.67
CA ASP A 593 -0.84 -5.43 25.74
C ASP A 593 -1.13 -3.93 25.53
N GLY A 594 -0.69 -3.35 24.41
CA GLY A 594 -0.94 -1.95 24.06
C GLY A 594 0.12 -0.96 24.54
N LEU A 595 1.16 -1.42 25.25
CA LEU A 595 2.28 -0.57 25.68
C LEU A 595 3.37 -0.49 24.61
N ILE A 596 4.14 0.60 24.61
CA ILE A 596 5.34 0.73 23.79
C ILE A 596 6.52 0.17 24.62
N ALA A 597 7.14 -0.93 24.16
CA ALA A 597 8.33 -1.47 24.86
C ALA A 597 9.59 -0.68 24.53
N ASP A 598 9.67 -0.25 23.28
CA ASP A 598 10.84 0.39 22.71
C ASP A 598 10.41 1.45 21.69
N GLN A 599 11.25 2.46 21.55
CA GLN A 599 11.14 3.46 20.52
C GLN A 599 12.54 3.89 20.09
N PHE A 600 12.65 4.37 18.86
CA PHE A 600 13.90 4.91 18.34
C PHE A 600 13.64 5.95 17.25
N THR A 601 14.59 6.86 17.06
CA THR A 601 14.55 7.89 16.03
C THR A 601 15.84 7.90 15.22
N LEU A 602 15.71 7.90 13.89
CA LEU A 602 16.77 8.22 12.94
C LEU A 602 16.48 9.59 12.34
N MET A 603 17.52 10.40 12.16
CA MET A 603 17.44 11.69 11.48
C MET A 603 18.52 11.83 10.42
N GLN A 604 18.12 12.30 9.23
CA GLN A 604 19.06 12.55 8.16
C GLN A 604 19.45 14.02 8.06
N ASN A 605 20.76 14.27 7.86
CA ASN A 605 21.28 15.60 7.56
C ASN A 605 20.81 16.68 8.55
N VAL A 606 21.01 16.45 9.85
CA VAL A 606 20.69 17.40 10.92
C VAL A 606 21.97 17.91 11.60
N SER A 607 21.85 18.89 12.50
CA SER A 607 22.97 19.52 13.20
C SER A 607 23.99 20.18 12.26
N LYS A 608 23.48 21.05 11.39
CA LYS A 608 24.25 21.71 10.33
C LYS A 608 24.82 23.04 10.77
N THR A 609 26.02 23.36 10.28
CA THR A 609 26.56 24.72 10.29
C THR A 609 26.42 25.32 8.90
N SER A 610 25.88 26.53 8.79
CA SER A 610 25.74 27.26 7.53
C SER A 610 26.17 28.72 7.67
N THR A 611 26.70 29.28 6.58
CA THR A 611 27.05 30.70 6.50
C THR A 611 26.11 31.38 5.51
N LYS A 612 25.58 32.55 5.87
CA LYS A 612 24.73 33.40 5.04
C LYS A 612 25.31 34.81 5.03
N THR A 613 25.18 35.53 3.92
CA THR A 613 25.64 36.92 3.79
C THR A 613 24.45 37.81 3.46
N ILE A 614 24.31 38.93 4.19
CA ILE A 614 23.23 39.90 4.04
C ILE A 614 23.75 41.33 4.17
N ALA A 615 23.03 42.31 3.65
CA ALA A 615 23.26 43.71 4.00
C ALA A 615 22.85 44.00 5.45
N ALA A 616 23.44 45.03 6.05
CA ALA A 616 23.10 45.44 7.42
C ALA A 616 21.60 45.71 7.58
N ASN A 617 20.99 45.15 8.62
CA ASN A 617 19.55 45.22 8.92
C ASN A 617 18.63 44.57 7.87
N GLN A 618 19.17 43.83 6.89
CA GLN A 618 18.35 43.08 5.95
C GLN A 618 17.74 41.85 6.66
N PRO A 619 16.42 41.67 6.66
CA PRO A 619 15.82 40.48 7.24
C PRO A 619 16.24 39.21 6.51
N ILE A 620 16.58 38.16 7.26
CA ILE A 620 16.84 36.82 6.76
C ILE A 620 16.07 35.78 7.57
N GLN A 621 15.47 34.82 6.87
CA GLN A 621 14.84 33.67 7.51
C GLN A 621 15.89 32.56 7.74
N LEU A 622 16.00 32.13 8.99
CA LEU A 622 16.78 30.96 9.40
C LEU A 622 15.81 29.82 9.72
N LYS A 623 16.16 28.58 9.35
CA LYS A 623 15.26 27.42 9.50
C LYS A 623 16.03 26.21 10.00
N ALA A 624 15.57 25.65 11.12
CA ALA A 624 16.14 24.43 11.70
C ALA A 624 15.98 23.22 10.75
N SER A 625 17.01 22.38 10.71
CA SER A 625 17.18 21.27 9.78
C SER A 625 16.31 20.05 10.10
N TRP A 626 15.73 19.95 11.30
CA TRP A 626 14.89 18.81 11.72
C TRP A 626 13.43 19.18 11.93
N ILE A 627 12.58 18.16 12.10
CA ILE A 627 11.19 18.28 12.55
C ILE A 627 11.13 17.89 14.03
N GLY A 628 10.84 18.86 14.90
CA GLY A 628 10.70 18.62 16.33
C GLY A 628 10.46 19.91 17.11
N ASN A 629 11.10 20.00 18.28
CA ASN A 629 11.09 21.18 19.13
C ASN A 629 12.36 22.01 18.90
N TYR A 630 12.28 23.32 19.16
CA TYR A 630 13.35 24.29 18.85
C TYR A 630 13.56 25.24 20.02
N GLN A 631 14.82 25.52 20.32
CA GLN A 631 15.26 26.52 21.28
C GLN A 631 16.33 27.38 20.60
N TRP A 632 15.92 28.54 20.08
CA TRP A 632 16.83 29.45 19.40
C TRP A 632 17.65 30.28 20.40
N SER A 633 18.84 30.71 20.00
CA SER A 633 19.67 31.66 20.74
C SER A 633 18.98 33.02 20.97
N THR A 634 17.93 33.31 20.21
CA THR A 634 17.04 34.48 20.36
C THR A 634 15.89 34.26 21.35
N GLY A 635 15.72 33.06 21.90
CA GLY A 635 14.61 32.68 22.77
C GLY A 635 13.34 32.22 22.04
N GLN A 636 13.30 32.29 20.71
CA GLN A 636 12.17 31.83 19.90
C GLN A 636 12.09 30.29 19.84
N THR A 637 10.90 29.77 19.55
CA THR A 637 10.62 28.31 19.54
C THR A 637 10.01 27.80 18.24
N ASP A 638 9.83 28.65 17.24
CA ASP A 638 9.37 28.25 15.90
C ASP A 638 10.46 27.52 15.11
N ARG A 639 10.08 26.66 14.16
CA ARG A 639 11.06 25.98 13.28
C ARG A 639 11.90 26.96 12.46
N SER A 640 11.31 28.09 12.11
CA SER A 640 11.97 29.15 11.35
C SER A 640 11.80 30.48 12.08
N ILE A 641 12.87 31.26 12.13
CA ILE A 641 12.87 32.61 12.70
C ILE A 641 13.33 33.61 11.64
N THR A 642 12.95 34.87 11.81
CA THR A 642 13.47 35.97 11.00
C THR A 642 14.34 36.85 11.89
N VAL A 643 15.55 37.12 11.46
CA VAL A 643 16.52 37.99 12.14
C VAL A 643 17.04 39.04 11.17
N ALA A 644 17.50 40.18 11.67
CA ALA A 644 18.02 41.27 10.85
C ALA A 644 19.24 41.92 11.53
N PRO A 645 20.37 41.19 11.68
CA PRO A 645 21.53 41.75 12.36
C PRO A 645 22.16 42.88 11.55
N ASN A 646 22.80 43.81 12.26
CA ASN A 646 23.58 44.92 11.70
C ASN A 646 25.10 44.65 11.69
N LEU A 647 25.54 43.56 12.31
CA LEU A 647 26.92 43.10 12.42
C LEU A 647 26.97 41.58 12.24
N ASP A 648 28.15 41.04 11.92
CA ASP A 648 28.38 39.59 11.90
C ASP A 648 27.85 38.95 13.19
N THR A 649 26.87 38.06 13.05
CA THR A 649 26.18 37.44 14.20
C THR A 649 26.04 35.94 13.96
N GLU A 650 26.33 35.15 15.00
CA GLU A 650 26.05 33.72 14.99
C GLU A 650 24.75 33.44 15.74
N TYR A 651 23.81 32.79 15.06
CA TYR A 651 22.59 32.25 15.66
C TYR A 651 22.71 30.73 15.74
N TRP A 652 22.11 30.13 16.76
CA TRP A 652 22.00 28.69 16.85
C TRP A 652 20.63 28.28 17.34
N VAL A 653 20.25 27.05 17.04
CA VAL A 653 19.04 26.42 17.54
C VAL A 653 19.38 25.03 18.01
N THR A 654 18.86 24.66 19.18
CA THR A 654 18.95 23.30 19.72
C THR A 654 17.57 22.67 19.83
N ASP A 655 17.52 21.36 19.96
CA ASP A 655 16.33 20.67 20.44
C ASP A 655 16.26 20.67 21.98
N GLY A 656 15.13 20.21 22.54
CA GLY A 656 14.90 20.24 23.99
C GLY A 656 15.78 19.29 24.80
N SER A 657 16.42 18.31 24.16
CA SER A 657 17.34 17.35 24.79
C SER A 657 18.81 17.66 24.52
N ASN A 658 19.11 18.78 23.85
CA ASN A 658 20.45 19.20 23.44
C ASN A 658 21.22 18.12 22.65
N CYS A 659 20.48 17.32 21.88
CA CYS A 659 20.98 16.28 20.99
C CYS A 659 21.28 16.83 19.59
N LEU A 660 20.55 17.86 19.18
CA LEU A 660 20.66 18.48 17.86
C LEU A 660 21.04 19.95 18.02
N LYS A 661 21.94 20.43 17.16
CA LYS A 661 22.32 21.85 17.14
C LYS A 661 22.64 22.30 15.72
N ASP A 662 21.82 23.20 15.17
CA ASP A 662 22.17 23.94 13.97
C ASP A 662 22.83 25.27 14.34
N VAL A 663 23.80 25.70 13.52
CA VAL A 663 24.53 26.97 13.66
C VAL A 663 24.42 27.76 12.35
N PHE A 664 24.07 29.04 12.45
CA PHE A 664 23.92 29.98 11.35
C PHE A 664 24.85 31.17 11.57
N ARG A 665 25.90 31.25 10.76
CA ARG A 665 26.82 32.40 10.73
C ARG A 665 26.28 33.42 9.73
N VAL A 666 25.70 34.50 10.23
CA VAL A 666 25.17 35.59 9.40
C VAL A 666 26.23 36.66 9.29
N LYS A 667 26.89 36.74 8.13
CA LYS A 667 27.85 37.78 7.79
C LYS A 667 27.14 39.01 7.27
N VAL A 668 27.43 40.17 7.84
CA VAL A 668 26.83 41.44 7.48
C VAL A 668 27.84 42.27 6.69
N ILE A 669 27.50 42.58 5.44
CA ILE A 669 28.24 43.55 4.65
C ILE A 669 27.77 44.96 5.02
N SER A 670 28.69 45.83 5.43
CA SER A 670 28.36 47.19 5.80
C SER A 670 28.01 48.01 4.55
N THR A 671 26.81 48.55 4.51
CA THR A 671 26.44 49.59 3.55
C THR A 671 27.01 50.92 4.03
N ALA A 672 28.32 51.09 3.98
CA ALA A 672 28.91 52.41 4.15
C ALA A 672 28.60 53.22 2.89
N ARG A 673 27.47 53.96 2.89
CA ARG A 673 27.31 55.11 1.99
C ARG A 673 28.43 56.08 2.32
N GLN A 674 29.45 56.21 1.48
CA GLN A 674 30.27 57.42 1.48
C GLN A 674 29.34 58.58 1.12
N THR A 675 29.14 59.50 2.07
CA THR A 675 28.53 60.79 1.80
C THR A 675 29.41 61.55 0.82
N LEU A 676 28.85 61.88 -0.35
CA LEU A 676 29.50 62.71 -1.36
C LEU A 676 29.73 64.12 -0.79
N PRO A 677 30.91 64.74 -0.98
CA PRO A 677 31.08 66.19 -0.78
C PRO A 677 30.19 66.96 -1.77
N GLU A 678 29.61 68.06 -1.31
CA GLU A 678 28.76 68.98 -2.08
C GLU A 678 29.38 69.41 -3.42
N GLU A 679 28.51 69.58 -4.43
CA GLU A 679 28.86 70.10 -5.75
C GLU A 679 29.33 71.56 -5.64
N GLY A 680 30.62 71.80 -5.85
CA GLY A 680 31.12 73.12 -6.21
C GLY A 680 30.74 73.45 -7.65
N GLN A 681 30.14 74.62 -7.87
CA GLN A 681 29.82 75.14 -9.21
C GLN A 681 31.09 75.21 -10.09
N ALA A 682 31.03 74.63 -11.29
CA ALA A 682 32.10 74.72 -12.28
C ALA A 682 31.93 75.97 -13.15
N GLU A 683 32.95 76.82 -13.19
CA GLU A 683 33.16 77.76 -14.30
C GLU A 683 33.89 77.00 -15.42
N ASP A 684 33.32 77.03 -16.62
CA ASP A 684 33.81 76.47 -17.90
C ASP A 684 33.53 74.96 -18.22
N PRO A 685 32.56 74.65 -19.12
CA PRO A 685 32.28 73.31 -19.62
C PRO A 685 33.41 72.66 -20.45
N ALA A 686 34.40 73.42 -20.94
CA ALA A 686 35.42 72.92 -21.87
C ALA A 686 36.60 72.19 -21.20
N ALA A 687 36.82 72.35 -19.89
CA ALA A 687 37.95 71.76 -19.17
C ALA A 687 37.69 70.39 -18.50
N LEU A 688 36.53 69.77 -18.76
CA LEU A 688 36.10 68.60 -18.01
C LEU A 688 36.59 67.28 -18.62
N PRO A 689 37.11 66.32 -17.82
CA PRO A 689 37.57 65.02 -18.29
C PRO A 689 36.55 64.28 -19.17
N ARG A 690 37.04 63.68 -20.26
CA ARG A 690 36.26 62.89 -21.22
C ARG A 690 36.33 61.42 -20.83
N LEU A 691 35.19 60.73 -20.92
CA LEU A 691 35.09 59.30 -20.65
C LEU A 691 34.43 58.64 -21.86
N PHE A 692 35.13 57.69 -22.49
CA PHE A 692 34.64 57.01 -23.68
C PHE A 692 35.30 55.63 -23.88
N PRO A 693 34.56 54.65 -24.40
CA PRO A 693 33.11 54.66 -24.62
C PRO A 693 32.33 54.51 -23.28
N THR A 694 31.06 54.96 -23.25
CA THR A 694 30.20 54.87 -22.04
C THR A 694 29.45 53.53 -21.92
N GLN A 695 29.62 52.63 -22.88
CA GLN A 695 29.03 51.30 -22.89
C GLN A 695 30.04 50.32 -23.50
N VAL A 696 30.40 49.25 -22.77
CA VAL A 696 31.44 48.29 -23.15
C VAL A 696 31.04 46.85 -22.84
N GLN A 697 31.60 45.91 -23.61
CA GLN A 697 31.61 44.49 -23.26
C GLN A 697 32.71 44.21 -22.22
N SER A 698 32.44 43.30 -21.28
CA SER A 698 33.40 42.90 -20.26
C SER A 698 34.71 42.45 -20.89
N GLY A 699 35.83 42.95 -20.37
CA GLY A 699 37.17 42.73 -20.92
C GLY A 699 37.66 43.81 -21.88
N THR A 700 36.83 44.83 -22.18
CA THR A 700 37.25 46.03 -22.92
C THR A 700 37.56 47.16 -21.95
N SER A 701 38.58 47.99 -22.21
CA SER A 701 38.89 49.13 -21.35
C SER A 701 38.09 50.38 -21.72
N ILE A 702 37.82 51.24 -20.73
CA ILE A 702 37.21 52.56 -20.92
C ILE A 702 38.30 53.62 -20.75
N THR A 703 38.46 54.50 -21.73
CA THR A 703 39.44 55.58 -21.68
C THR A 703 38.89 56.77 -20.92
N VAL A 704 39.75 57.33 -20.06
CA VAL A 704 39.50 58.55 -19.30
C VAL A 704 40.59 59.56 -19.60
N GLU A 705 40.23 60.67 -20.23
CA GLU A 705 41.16 61.73 -20.62
C GLU A 705 40.89 62.99 -19.80
N ALA A 706 41.93 63.53 -19.17
CA ALA A 706 41.93 64.86 -18.59
C ALA A 706 42.80 65.79 -19.44
N GLU A 707 42.28 66.97 -19.78
CA GLU A 707 43.03 67.97 -20.54
C GLU A 707 44.01 68.72 -19.61
N GLY A 708 45.26 68.88 -20.06
CA GLY A 708 46.31 69.59 -19.32
C GLY A 708 47.27 68.70 -18.52
N ASN A 709 48.25 69.33 -17.88
CA ASN A 709 49.32 68.65 -17.13
C ASN A 709 49.00 68.52 -15.62
N GLU A 710 47.73 68.66 -15.25
CA GLU A 710 47.25 68.59 -13.87
C GLU A 710 47.04 67.14 -13.41
N GLU A 711 47.23 66.91 -12.12
CA GLU A 711 46.96 65.64 -11.47
C GLU A 711 45.47 65.52 -11.10
N VAL A 712 44.85 64.46 -11.57
CA VAL A 712 43.40 64.23 -11.46
C VAL A 712 43.15 62.92 -10.74
N LYS A 713 42.14 62.90 -9.87
CA LYS A 713 41.69 61.71 -9.13
C LYS A 713 40.44 61.13 -9.78
N MET A 714 40.36 59.81 -9.87
CA MET A 714 39.21 59.07 -10.37
C MET A 714 38.73 58.06 -9.32
N LEU A 715 37.41 57.93 -9.18
CA LEU A 715 36.71 56.92 -8.41
C LEU A 715 35.62 56.28 -9.26
N VAL A 716 35.68 54.97 -9.42
CA VAL A 716 34.63 54.14 -10.02
C VAL A 716 33.79 53.56 -8.88
N ILE A 717 32.47 53.71 -8.95
CA ILE A 717 31.52 53.06 -8.05
C ILE A 717 30.49 52.25 -8.83
N ASP A 718 30.01 51.16 -8.25
CA ASP A 718 28.90 50.38 -8.80
C ASP A 718 27.54 51.06 -8.58
N SER A 719 26.46 50.46 -9.10
CA SER A 719 25.10 50.98 -8.94
C SER A 719 24.60 51.00 -7.49
N ASN A 720 25.29 50.33 -6.56
CA ASN A 720 25.01 50.32 -5.14
C ASN A 720 25.83 51.39 -4.38
N GLY A 721 26.69 52.12 -5.08
CA GLY A 721 27.58 53.14 -4.53
C GLY A 721 28.84 52.59 -3.88
N MET A 722 29.21 51.33 -4.13
CA MET A 722 30.47 50.75 -3.63
C MET A 722 31.63 51.14 -4.53
N GLU A 723 32.77 51.54 -3.94
CA GLU A 723 34.02 51.74 -4.67
C GLU A 723 34.51 50.44 -5.31
N VAL A 724 34.70 50.51 -6.62
CA VAL A 724 35.21 49.43 -7.47
C VAL A 724 36.70 49.62 -7.69
N SER A 725 37.11 50.85 -7.98
CA SER A 725 38.51 51.21 -8.17
C SER A 725 38.69 52.72 -8.03
N SER A 726 39.84 53.15 -7.53
CA SER A 726 40.26 54.55 -7.58
C SER A 726 41.68 54.67 -8.11
N SER A 727 42.00 55.81 -8.71
CA SER A 727 43.35 56.09 -9.22
C SER A 727 43.63 57.58 -9.27
N VAL A 728 44.91 57.93 -9.36
CA VAL A 728 45.41 59.29 -9.58
C VAL A 728 46.24 59.26 -10.85
N PHE A 729 45.98 60.17 -11.79
CA PHE A 729 46.60 60.15 -13.12
C PHE A 729 46.80 61.57 -13.68
N ARG A 730 47.64 61.69 -14.72
CA ARG A 730 47.83 62.90 -15.54
C ARG A 730 47.62 62.53 -17.01
N GLY A 731 46.94 63.37 -17.78
CA GLY A 731 46.61 63.07 -19.18
C GLY A 731 45.55 61.96 -19.27
N THR A 732 45.92 60.79 -19.78
CA THR A 732 44.98 59.70 -20.10
C THR A 732 45.20 58.47 -19.21
N THR A 733 44.12 57.85 -18.73
CA THR A 733 44.11 56.55 -18.04
C THR A 733 43.01 55.65 -18.58
N ALA A 734 42.96 54.40 -18.12
CA ALA A 734 41.97 53.41 -18.53
C ALA A 734 41.32 52.71 -17.32
N ILE A 735 40.04 52.35 -17.46
CA ILE A 735 39.31 51.49 -16.54
C ILE A 735 39.20 50.11 -17.18
N GLU A 736 39.85 49.11 -16.58
CA GLU A 736 39.77 47.73 -17.02
C GLU A 736 38.46 47.08 -16.57
N THR A 737 37.64 46.57 -17.50
CA THR A 737 36.30 46.04 -17.15
C THR A 737 36.21 44.51 -17.05
N GLY A 738 37.31 43.79 -17.30
CA GLY A 738 37.32 42.32 -17.29
C GLY A 738 36.97 41.66 -15.95
N HIS A 739 37.07 42.40 -14.85
CA HIS A 739 36.70 41.95 -13.51
C HIS A 739 35.34 42.49 -13.03
N LEU A 740 34.66 43.29 -13.86
CA LEU A 740 33.39 43.93 -13.51
C LEU A 740 32.21 43.06 -13.96
N ALA A 741 31.19 42.94 -13.11
CA ALA A 741 29.92 42.29 -13.45
C ALA A 741 29.09 43.17 -14.40
N SER A 742 28.12 42.58 -15.11
CA SER A 742 27.18 43.36 -15.92
C SER A 742 26.42 44.34 -15.04
N GLY A 743 26.41 45.61 -15.41
CA GLY A 743 25.78 46.63 -14.58
C GLY A 743 26.08 48.06 -14.97
N ILE A 744 25.46 48.96 -14.22
CA ILE A 744 25.67 50.40 -14.31
C ILE A 744 26.73 50.80 -13.29
N TYR A 745 27.69 51.60 -13.74
CA TYR A 745 28.75 52.17 -12.91
C TYR A 745 28.75 53.69 -13.03
N LEU A 746 29.18 54.37 -11.97
CA LEU A 746 29.45 55.81 -11.97
C LEU A 746 30.94 56.03 -11.79
N VAL A 747 31.50 56.95 -12.56
CA VAL A 747 32.87 57.45 -12.46
C VAL A 747 32.82 58.89 -12.02
N LYS A 748 33.42 59.19 -10.87
CA LYS A 748 33.68 60.54 -10.42
C LYS A 748 35.14 60.87 -10.72
N ILE A 749 35.39 62.01 -11.33
CA ILE A 749 36.72 62.49 -11.69
C ILE A 749 36.86 63.91 -11.15
N TRP A 750 37.94 64.22 -10.42
CA TRP A 750 38.13 65.56 -9.86
C TRP A 750 39.60 65.99 -9.80
N GLY A 751 39.84 67.25 -10.12
CA GLY A 751 41.12 67.96 -10.00
C GLY A 751 41.05 69.08 -8.94
N LYS A 752 41.99 70.02 -8.95
CA LYS A 752 42.04 71.15 -8.01
C LYS A 752 40.89 72.15 -8.19
N SER A 753 40.39 72.32 -9.41
CA SER A 753 39.41 73.37 -9.76
C SER A 753 38.05 72.83 -10.24
N ALA A 754 37.91 71.53 -10.52
CA ALA A 754 36.66 70.96 -11.06
C ALA A 754 36.43 69.50 -10.66
N SER A 755 35.16 69.09 -10.63
CA SER A 755 34.75 67.68 -10.51
C SER A 755 33.65 67.33 -11.50
N LYS A 756 33.60 66.07 -11.94
CA LYS A 756 32.62 65.56 -12.89
C LYS A 756 32.24 64.13 -12.56
N THR A 757 30.94 63.84 -12.57
CA THR A 757 30.45 62.46 -12.51
C THR A 757 29.93 62.03 -13.89
N ARG A 758 30.24 60.80 -14.29
CA ARG A 758 29.83 60.17 -15.55
C ARG A 758 29.35 58.76 -15.29
N LYS A 759 28.45 58.26 -16.14
CA LYS A 759 27.94 56.89 -16.08
C LYS A 759 28.57 56.07 -17.19
N PHE A 760 28.92 54.82 -16.89
CA PHE A 760 29.18 53.81 -17.91
C PHE A 760 28.45 52.49 -17.62
N ILE A 761 28.33 51.64 -18.64
CA ILE A 761 27.61 50.36 -18.57
C ILE A 761 28.56 49.25 -19.03
N VAL A 762 28.67 48.19 -18.22
CA VAL A 762 29.35 46.93 -18.60
C VAL A 762 28.29 45.92 -18.97
N LEU A 763 28.47 45.30 -20.13
CA LEU A 763 27.67 44.17 -20.62
C LEU A 763 28.53 42.91 -20.61
N HIS A 764 27.93 41.76 -20.30
CA HIS A 764 28.55 40.43 -20.48
C HIS A 764 27.88 39.73 -21.65
#